data_AF-A0A1E4S5Q1-F1
#
_entry.id   AF-A0A1E4S5Q1-F1
#
_cell.length_a   1.000
_cell.length_b   1.000
_cell.length_c   1.000
_cell.angle_alpha   90.00
_cell.angle_beta   90.00
_cell.angle_gamma   90.00
#
_symmetry.space_group_name_H-M   'P 1'
#
loop_
_entity.id
_entity.type
_entity.pdbx_description
1 polymer ?
#
loop_
_entity_poly.entity_id
_entity_poly.type
_entity_poly.pdbx_seq_one_letter_code
_entity_poly.pdbx_strand_id
1 'polypeptide(L)'
;MAQLSLADVDSVVELPTDSFKASITPDKTFLNDNPDWLAARKLVDQSPHEFAPWNSLVTITEQLLTKYPTPSQAVKDVITSTFDELLTRFPLFFGYWKKYTSLQYQMNGLDESIKVLSRSLVAFPSSVDLWVDYLTILVSNCQDKSKIKLEFETAISNVGHHFLSHEVWDKYIEWEQGQNNSLEVIKILLRVIRIPLHQYSRYYQSFNTMRQTISAQQLQKLDKELESATGVDEYYNTIFLQTQEYVSAIWPFESQIKQPYFNITPLSDEEVDIWDSYLNLLIQRHSTDASPLNKDQTVATFERAIVPTALASKFWFKYLSWYITNYSDEFEPLNNIYRKILDVFLPVSMTLKLRLNYASFLEFHNRDTQTVAEVYLGIMKHAHSKNDYEPVSRTENDFTKVAKWLDSVVTVFYKPQTASDIGIKRFATLLNTRTIVIPIIELININWIHLKNDSNVRKYLAQFSLAEDLFGSSPFWTLKYKYFKYYRDYQELEQTVAFIKDKSSLPLTVINAILLDYTDVLAQQVPESLSTQSAYETINSLEYFVSNPFSSRYEQDEQLKKRLWQESGHAAVSIQKPFIVNSVLSKNCGTTMSVTEPLKRAASPVRAGEGAITPVHKKQDTSENKPVKKQHHQKKRKYKAKNVDPTSPSGVLQFEIEQILAEREITESDIQNDISGVLNDESIAAQYHRNVTDVEIIALTSNAEGLALIANPLDPKKQQVVIVPFAITGDVCEIRVFKTHPNYVESDLLKILKPSPERQDELIRCRYFGKCSGCQYQELPYATQLEYKRRTVENAYAHLAPDLLKQGKLPEIGETVASPKQFGYRTKLTPHFDLPRKKTLTYRPTLGFGSKGKPTWRDTDGGDSGVVDIEECIIGTPIINVGMANERRQFEQDWKKYKKGATILLREHTRVATESCNTIEFNNEQEGSRDEAGNVSVIVDKNGDDVLVKSCVTNTRQIVTEYINGFTFEFCAGEFFQNNNSILPIVTEYVCSNLQIPRKEGDPLYLVDAYCGSGLFSITASKGVDRVVGVDVSKESIKFATKNAERNGVKNATFIDGQAEKIFGSIDTPSDLTSVIIDPSRKGCDEVFLNQLSDYRPARVVYVSCNVHSQARDIQWFLNSTKNGGEYKVESIRGFDFFPQTHHVEGVAVLSRI
;
A
#
# COMPACT_ATOMS: atom_id res chain seq x y z
N MET A 1 1.16 47.35 15.59
CA MET A 1 2.08 47.11 16.72
C MET A 1 2.41 45.63 16.70
N ALA A 2 3.62 45.23 16.28
CA ALA A 2 3.96 43.82 15.99
C ALA A 2 5.11 43.32 16.87
N GLN A 3 4.86 43.25 18.18
CA GLN A 3 5.85 42.85 19.21
C GLN A 3 5.58 41.42 19.72
N LEU A 4 5.77 40.43 18.84
CA LEU A 4 5.79 39.01 19.19
C LEU A 4 6.96 38.33 18.47
N SER A 5 8.01 37.98 19.22
CA SER A 5 9.08 37.04 18.82
C SER A 5 8.71 35.61 19.21
N LEU A 6 9.41 34.61 18.69
CA LEU A 6 9.24 33.22 19.14
C LEU A 6 9.53 33.07 20.66
N ALA A 7 10.47 33.83 21.21
CA ALA A 7 10.75 33.84 22.65
C ALA A 7 9.62 34.43 23.52
N ASP A 8 8.77 35.30 22.96
CA ASP A 8 7.54 35.75 23.64
C ASP A 8 6.47 34.64 23.62
N VAL A 9 6.44 33.83 22.54
CA VAL A 9 5.47 32.74 22.30
C VAL A 9 5.74 31.52 23.19
N ASP A 10 7.01 31.22 23.52
CA ASP A 10 7.38 30.18 24.49
C ASP A 10 6.75 30.38 25.88
N SER A 11 6.40 31.62 26.25
CA SER A 11 5.70 31.94 27.50
C SER A 11 4.16 31.80 27.45
N VAL A 12 3.61 31.52 26.26
CA VAL A 12 2.16 31.55 25.98
C VAL A 12 1.64 30.24 25.36
N VAL A 13 2.50 29.42 24.75
CA VAL A 13 2.10 28.17 24.08
C VAL A 13 2.56 26.95 24.88
N GLU A 14 1.90 26.72 26.02
CA GLU A 14 1.55 25.34 26.33
C GLU A 14 0.68 24.81 25.19
N LEU A 15 1.16 23.79 24.45
CA LEU A 15 0.24 22.91 23.73
C LEU A 15 -0.76 22.37 24.77
N PRO A 16 -2.08 22.56 24.61
CA PRO A 16 -3.03 22.38 25.71
C PRO A 16 -3.08 20.92 26.17
N THR A 17 -2.32 20.62 27.23
CA THR A 17 -2.16 19.30 27.84
C THR A 17 -3.37 18.89 28.68
N ASP A 18 -4.17 19.87 29.12
CA ASP A 18 -5.38 19.64 29.89
C ASP A 18 -6.57 20.40 29.27
N SER A 19 -7.75 19.76 29.29
CA SER A 19 -8.99 20.13 28.60
C SER A 19 -8.98 20.14 27.06
N PHE A 20 -9.87 19.34 26.46
CA PHE A 20 -10.57 19.78 25.25
C PHE A 20 -11.27 21.09 25.60
N LYS A 21 -10.78 22.23 25.08
CA LYS A 21 -11.58 23.47 25.09
C LYS A 21 -12.92 23.15 24.44
N ALA A 22 -14.01 23.49 25.13
CA ALA A 22 -15.36 23.11 24.70
C ALA A 22 -15.55 23.49 23.22
N SER A 23 -15.78 22.50 22.37
CA SER A 23 -15.96 22.67 20.93
C SER A 23 -16.96 23.81 20.70
N ILE A 24 -16.57 24.84 19.95
CA ILE A 24 -17.42 26.02 19.73
C ILE A 24 -18.67 25.55 18.99
N THR A 25 -19.75 25.31 19.75
CA THR A 25 -20.99 24.77 19.21
C THR A 25 -21.58 25.83 18.29
N PRO A 26 -21.65 25.60 16.97
CA PRO A 26 -22.09 26.64 16.07
C PRO A 26 -23.56 26.98 16.33
N ASP A 27 -23.93 28.23 16.11
CA ASP A 27 -25.30 28.67 16.31
C ASP A 27 -26.29 27.84 15.46
N LYS A 28 -27.52 27.68 15.97
CA LYS A 28 -28.54 26.85 15.29
C LYS A 28 -28.85 27.32 13.87
N THR A 29 -28.66 28.60 13.57
CA THR A 29 -28.73 29.16 12.22
C THR A 29 -27.62 28.59 11.32
N PHE A 30 -26.35 28.70 11.74
CA PHE A 30 -25.22 28.14 10.99
C PHE A 30 -25.37 26.62 10.75
N LEU A 31 -25.83 25.87 11.75
CA LEU A 31 -26.05 24.42 11.63
C LEU A 31 -27.18 24.05 10.66
N ASN A 32 -28.24 24.87 10.58
CA ASN A 32 -29.30 24.69 9.60
C ASN A 32 -28.84 25.06 8.18
N ASP A 33 -28.04 26.12 8.05
CA ASP A 33 -27.54 26.63 6.77
C ASP A 33 -26.43 25.75 6.16
N ASN A 34 -25.80 24.87 6.96
CA ASN A 34 -24.63 24.07 6.58
C ASN A 34 -24.77 22.59 7.04
N PRO A 35 -25.78 21.84 6.55
CA PRO A 35 -26.05 20.47 6.99
C PRO A 35 -24.90 19.50 6.70
N ASP A 36 -24.18 19.69 5.58
CA ASP A 36 -23.06 18.82 5.17
C ASP A 36 -21.86 18.94 6.11
N TRP A 37 -21.61 20.15 6.64
CA TRP A 37 -20.59 20.38 7.66
C TRP A 37 -20.94 19.64 8.96
N LEU A 38 -22.21 19.69 9.38
CA LEU A 38 -22.71 18.94 10.54
C LEU A 38 -22.67 17.42 10.33
N ALA A 39 -22.87 16.94 9.10
CA ALA A 39 -22.71 15.52 8.75
C ALA A 39 -21.25 15.08 8.85
N ALA A 40 -20.32 15.84 8.26
CA ALA A 40 -18.89 15.58 8.34
C ALA A 40 -18.36 15.66 9.78
N ARG A 41 -18.81 16.63 10.58
CA ARG A 41 -18.41 16.77 11.99
C ARG A 41 -18.83 15.54 12.81
N LYS A 42 -20.04 15.00 12.61
CA LYS A 42 -20.48 13.77 13.27
C LYS A 42 -19.63 12.53 12.93
N LEU A 43 -19.06 12.47 11.72
CA LEU A 43 -18.14 11.39 11.34
C LEU A 43 -16.77 11.56 12.03
N VAL A 44 -16.29 12.80 12.16
CA VAL A 44 -15.10 13.12 12.98
C VAL A 44 -15.33 12.76 14.44
N ASP A 45 -16.48 13.11 15.03
CA ASP A 45 -16.77 12.80 16.44
C ASP A 45 -16.92 11.28 16.71
N GLN A 46 -17.28 10.49 15.68
CA GLN A 46 -17.35 9.02 15.76
C GLN A 46 -15.98 8.34 15.62
N SER A 47 -15.17 8.77 14.65
CA SER A 47 -13.84 8.21 14.34
C SER A 47 -12.73 9.27 14.43
N PRO A 48 -12.50 9.94 15.58
CA PRO A 48 -11.64 11.12 15.63
C PRO A 48 -10.15 10.82 15.41
N HIS A 49 -9.74 9.55 15.42
CA HIS A 49 -8.39 9.10 15.10
C HIS A 49 -8.16 8.80 13.62
N GLU A 50 -9.20 8.76 12.79
CA GLU A 50 -9.10 8.46 11.35
C GLU A 50 -9.06 9.76 10.56
N PHE A 51 -8.10 9.91 9.64
CA PHE A 51 -7.94 11.16 8.90
C PHE A 51 -9.02 11.41 7.82
N ALA A 52 -9.64 10.37 7.26
CA ALA A 52 -10.59 10.56 6.16
C ALA A 52 -11.81 11.43 6.54
N PRO A 53 -12.48 11.24 7.70
CA PRO A 53 -13.46 12.21 8.20
C PRO A 53 -12.93 13.63 8.36
N TRP A 54 -11.71 13.81 8.88
CA TRP A 54 -11.08 15.12 9.05
C TRP A 54 -10.86 15.84 7.72
N ASN A 55 -10.37 15.14 6.69
CA ASN A 55 -10.18 15.72 5.36
C ASN A 55 -11.50 16.23 4.74
N SER A 56 -12.57 15.44 4.87
CA SER A 56 -13.90 15.84 4.41
C SER A 56 -14.42 17.08 5.15
N LEU A 57 -14.25 17.13 6.48
CA LEU A 57 -14.62 18.29 7.29
C LEU A 57 -13.83 19.54 6.90
N VAL A 58 -12.52 19.43 6.68
CA VAL A 58 -11.68 20.55 6.22
C VAL A 58 -12.10 21.03 4.83
N THR A 59 -12.33 20.12 3.88
CA THR A 59 -12.72 20.48 2.50
C THR A 59 -14.05 21.25 2.47
N ILE A 60 -15.03 20.83 3.27
CA ILE A 60 -16.31 21.55 3.43
C ILE A 60 -16.10 22.89 4.16
N THR A 61 -15.18 22.95 5.13
CA THR A 61 -14.83 24.18 5.88
C THR A 61 -14.14 25.22 4.98
N GLU A 62 -13.31 24.80 4.02
CA GLU A 62 -12.70 25.69 3.02
C GLU A 62 -13.75 26.33 2.10
N GLN A 63 -14.78 25.56 1.69
CA GLN A 63 -15.88 26.07 0.87
C GLN A 63 -16.74 27.14 1.58
N LEU A 64 -16.69 27.25 2.91
CA LEU A 64 -17.40 28.30 3.66
C LEU A 64 -16.92 29.71 3.29
N LEU A 65 -15.64 29.90 2.96
CA LEU A 65 -15.14 31.22 2.52
C LEU A 65 -15.60 31.60 1.12
N THR A 66 -15.83 30.61 0.24
CA THR A 66 -16.48 30.83 -1.06
C THR A 66 -17.97 31.16 -0.89
N LYS A 67 -18.64 30.52 0.07
CA LYS A 67 -20.07 30.71 0.39
C LYS A 67 -20.35 32.04 1.12
N TYR A 68 -19.42 32.51 1.94
CA TYR A 68 -19.55 33.74 2.73
C TYR A 68 -18.36 34.70 2.47
N PRO A 69 -18.38 35.51 1.38
CA PRO A 69 -17.27 36.39 1.00
C PRO A 69 -16.86 37.43 2.06
N THR A 70 -17.77 37.78 2.97
CA THR A 70 -17.49 38.53 4.20
C THR A 70 -17.94 37.69 5.39
N PRO A 71 -17.11 36.78 5.91
CA PRO A 71 -17.53 35.82 6.94
C PRO A 71 -17.78 36.52 8.28
N SER A 72 -18.91 36.22 8.91
CA SER A 72 -19.23 36.69 10.26
C SER A 72 -18.31 36.02 11.30
N GLN A 73 -18.23 36.60 12.50
CA GLN A 73 -17.32 36.08 13.54
C GLN A 73 -17.57 34.59 13.84
N ALA A 74 -18.83 34.16 13.94
CA ALA A 74 -19.16 32.74 14.14
C ALA A 74 -18.62 31.82 13.03
N VAL A 75 -18.62 32.26 11.76
CA VAL A 75 -18.03 31.48 10.65
C VAL A 75 -16.51 31.43 10.78
N LYS A 76 -15.87 32.55 11.14
CA LYS A 76 -14.41 32.61 11.40
C LYS A 76 -14.00 31.72 12.56
N ASP A 77 -14.79 31.69 13.64
CA ASP A 77 -14.55 30.88 14.83
C ASP A 77 -14.68 29.38 14.52
N VAL A 78 -15.64 28.98 13.67
CA VAL A 78 -15.79 27.60 13.18
C VAL A 78 -14.61 27.17 12.31
N ILE A 79 -14.15 28.02 11.38
CA ILE A 79 -12.97 27.72 10.55
C ILE A 79 -11.71 27.60 11.42
N THR A 80 -11.49 28.57 12.31
CA THR A 80 -10.35 28.62 13.23
C THR A 80 -10.31 27.39 14.14
N SER A 81 -11.41 27.06 14.81
CA SER A 81 -11.49 25.90 15.71
C SER A 81 -11.35 24.56 14.97
N THR A 82 -11.88 24.43 13.75
CA THR A 82 -11.73 23.20 12.94
C THR A 82 -10.27 22.94 12.57
N PHE A 83 -9.53 23.97 12.14
CA PHE A 83 -8.11 23.83 11.84
C PHE A 83 -7.24 23.69 13.09
N ASP A 84 -7.55 24.38 14.18
CA ASP A 84 -6.85 24.21 15.46
C ASP A 84 -7.00 22.78 16.00
N GLU A 85 -8.21 22.22 16.03
CA GLU A 85 -8.45 20.85 16.54
C GLU A 85 -7.79 19.78 15.65
N LEU A 86 -7.80 19.99 14.32
CA LEU A 86 -7.04 19.17 13.37
C LEU A 86 -5.54 19.19 13.65
N LEU A 87 -4.95 20.39 13.74
CA LEU A 87 -3.50 20.58 13.76
C LEU A 87 -2.88 20.33 15.14
N THR A 88 -3.66 20.47 16.23
CA THR A 88 -3.29 19.92 17.55
C THR A 88 -3.21 18.39 17.51
N ARG A 89 -4.03 17.72 16.69
CA ARG A 89 -4.05 16.25 16.59
C ARG A 89 -3.09 15.66 15.55
N PHE A 90 -2.78 16.41 14.49
CA PHE A 90 -1.91 15.99 13.40
C PHE A 90 -0.90 17.10 12.99
N PRO A 91 0.01 17.52 13.88
CA PRO A 91 0.85 18.70 13.67
C PRO A 91 1.85 18.61 12.51
N LEU A 92 2.16 17.41 11.99
CA LEU A 92 3.08 17.23 10.85
C LEU A 92 2.43 17.47 9.47
N PHE A 93 1.13 17.82 9.40
CA PHE A 93 0.46 18.13 8.14
C PHE A 93 0.85 19.52 7.59
N PHE A 94 2.08 19.60 7.08
CA PHE A 94 2.68 20.75 6.39
C PHE A 94 1.72 21.52 5.46
N GLY A 95 1.05 20.82 4.54
CA GLY A 95 0.11 21.45 3.60
C GLY A 95 -1.11 22.08 4.28
N TYR A 96 -1.54 21.57 5.43
CA TYR A 96 -2.66 22.10 6.20
C TYR A 96 -2.25 23.31 7.04
N TRP A 97 -1.00 23.40 7.50
CA TRP A 97 -0.46 24.64 8.05
C TRP A 97 -0.39 25.76 6.99
N LYS A 98 0.14 25.49 5.79
CA LYS A 98 0.19 26.51 4.70
C LYS A 98 -1.22 26.96 4.27
N LYS A 99 -2.17 26.02 4.17
CA LYS A 99 -3.61 26.32 4.00
C LYS A 99 -4.13 27.22 5.12
N TYR A 100 -3.96 26.83 6.38
CA TYR A 100 -4.49 27.57 7.53
C TYR A 100 -3.95 29.01 7.61
N THR A 101 -2.66 29.21 7.39
CA THR A 101 -2.03 30.54 7.25
C THR A 101 -2.72 31.37 6.16
N SER A 102 -2.95 30.79 4.99
CA SER A 102 -3.60 31.48 3.86
C SER A 102 -5.06 31.85 4.16
N LEU A 103 -5.80 30.96 4.84
CA LEU A 103 -7.18 31.21 5.26
C LEU A 103 -7.25 32.30 6.34
N GLN A 104 -6.35 32.30 7.32
CA GLN A 104 -6.27 33.39 8.31
C GLN A 104 -5.88 34.73 7.68
N TYR A 105 -4.98 34.74 6.69
CA TYR A 105 -4.66 35.95 5.93
C TYR A 105 -5.91 36.51 5.22
N GLN A 106 -6.73 35.65 4.59
CA GLN A 106 -7.99 36.05 3.95
C GLN A 106 -9.06 36.52 4.96
N MET A 107 -9.19 35.86 6.11
CA MET A 107 -10.22 36.19 7.10
C MET A 107 -9.89 37.42 7.95
N ASN A 108 -8.65 37.50 8.44
CA ASN A 108 -8.23 38.37 9.55
C ASN A 108 -6.97 39.20 9.24
N GLY A 109 -6.37 39.01 8.05
CA GLY A 109 -5.19 39.76 7.62
C GLY A 109 -3.86 39.23 8.16
N LEU A 110 -2.82 40.05 7.99
CA LEU A 110 -1.44 39.61 8.16
C LEU A 110 -1.09 39.17 9.58
N ASP A 111 -1.47 39.93 10.61
CA ASP A 111 -1.03 39.70 11.99
C ASP A 111 -1.46 38.32 12.53
N GLU A 112 -2.68 37.84 12.22
CA GLU A 112 -3.12 36.50 12.61
C GLU A 112 -2.45 35.38 11.78
N SER A 113 -2.17 35.63 10.49
CA SER A 113 -1.43 34.68 9.66
C SER A 113 0.01 34.44 10.14
N ILE A 114 0.66 35.49 10.67
CA ILE A 114 1.99 35.38 11.30
C ILE A 114 1.94 34.53 12.57
N LYS A 115 0.89 34.64 13.39
CA LYS A 115 0.70 33.80 14.59
C LYS A 115 0.46 32.33 14.25
N VAL A 116 -0.21 32.02 13.14
CA VAL A 116 -0.35 30.63 12.68
C VAL A 116 0.99 30.10 12.18
N LEU A 117 1.79 30.90 11.48
CA LEU A 117 3.15 30.49 11.09
C LEU A 117 4.06 30.25 12.30
N SER A 118 4.11 31.14 13.29
CA SER A 118 4.94 30.90 14.49
C SER A 118 4.47 29.67 15.27
N ARG A 119 3.15 29.44 15.40
CA ARG A 119 2.60 28.18 15.94
C ARG A 119 3.02 26.95 15.13
N SER A 120 3.06 27.05 13.79
CA SER A 120 3.51 25.96 12.93
C SER A 120 4.98 25.61 13.13
N LEU A 121 5.83 26.60 13.43
CA LEU A 121 7.25 26.39 13.74
C LEU A 121 7.47 25.75 15.12
N VAL A 122 6.67 26.11 16.13
CA VAL A 122 6.68 25.42 17.43
C VAL A 122 6.23 23.96 17.28
N ALA A 123 5.25 23.70 16.41
CA ALA A 123 4.71 22.35 16.17
C ALA A 123 5.60 21.47 15.26
N PHE A 124 6.32 22.07 14.30
CA PHE A 124 7.14 21.39 13.31
C PHE A 124 8.45 22.18 13.02
N PRO A 125 9.37 22.27 13.99
CA PRO A 125 10.56 23.13 13.90
C PRO A 125 11.59 22.70 12.85
N SER A 126 11.58 21.42 12.43
CA SER A 126 12.48 20.88 11.41
C SER A 126 12.02 21.15 9.96
N SER A 127 10.96 21.94 9.75
CA SER A 127 10.45 22.29 8.42
C SER A 127 11.19 23.49 7.80
N VAL A 128 12.08 23.23 6.84
CA VAL A 128 12.79 24.28 6.07
C VAL A 128 11.81 25.28 5.45
N ASP A 129 10.75 24.77 4.80
CA ASP A 129 9.76 25.56 4.07
C ASP A 129 8.97 26.53 4.95
N LEU A 130 8.56 26.11 6.15
CA LEU A 130 7.83 26.97 7.09
C LEU A 130 8.74 28.08 7.63
N TRP A 131 10.03 27.80 7.86
CA TRP A 131 11.02 28.83 8.18
C TRP A 131 11.21 29.81 7.01
N VAL A 132 11.30 29.30 5.78
CA VAL A 132 11.40 30.09 4.54
C VAL A 132 10.19 31.04 4.37
N ASP A 133 8.97 30.56 4.59
CA ASP A 133 7.75 31.38 4.57
C ASP A 133 7.78 32.46 5.67
N TYR A 134 8.00 32.04 6.92
CA TYR A 134 7.99 32.90 8.10
C TYR A 134 9.04 34.01 8.02
N LEU A 135 10.29 33.67 7.69
CA LEU A 135 11.37 34.63 7.55
C LEU A 135 11.12 35.61 6.40
N THR A 136 10.53 35.16 5.28
CA THR A 136 10.17 36.05 4.17
C THR A 136 9.13 37.09 4.60
N ILE A 137 8.11 36.67 5.34
CA ILE A 137 7.07 37.59 5.85
C ILE A 137 7.63 38.49 6.96
N LEU A 138 8.46 37.96 7.85
CA LEU A 138 9.11 38.72 8.94
C LEU A 138 10.03 39.82 8.39
N VAL A 139 10.92 39.49 7.45
CA VAL A 139 11.83 40.47 6.81
C VAL A 139 11.06 41.55 6.06
N SER A 140 9.92 41.20 5.45
CA SER A 140 9.10 42.15 4.68
C SER A 140 8.30 43.12 5.54
N ASN A 141 8.01 42.79 6.80
CA ASN A 141 7.03 43.53 7.63
C ASN A 141 7.57 43.97 9.01
N CYS A 142 8.67 43.41 9.50
CA CYS A 142 9.28 43.80 10.77
C CYS A 142 10.39 44.84 10.57
N GLN A 143 10.41 45.87 11.41
CA GLN A 143 11.42 46.94 11.37
C GLN A 143 12.59 46.71 12.36
N ASP A 144 12.45 45.72 13.26
CA ASP A 144 13.47 45.40 14.26
C ASP A 144 14.52 44.43 13.70
N LYS A 145 15.69 44.98 13.36
CA LYS A 145 16.82 44.20 12.83
C LYS A 145 17.42 43.23 13.86
N SER A 146 17.39 43.56 15.14
CA SER A 146 17.90 42.70 16.21
C SER A 146 17.03 41.46 16.35
N LYS A 147 15.70 41.65 16.31
CA LYS A 147 14.73 40.56 16.28
C LYS A 147 14.89 39.69 15.04
N ILE A 148 14.98 40.28 13.84
CA ILE A 148 15.16 39.51 12.60
C ILE A 148 16.44 38.63 12.68
N LYS A 149 17.55 39.17 13.18
CA LYS A 149 18.79 38.39 13.35
C LYS A 149 18.66 37.26 14.38
N LEU A 150 17.93 37.46 15.48
CA LEU A 150 17.63 36.41 16.45
C LEU A 150 16.81 35.28 15.80
N GLU A 151 15.74 35.62 15.08
CA GLU A 151 14.87 34.64 14.41
C GLU A 151 15.62 33.86 13.31
N PHE A 152 16.57 34.48 12.60
CA PHE A 152 17.50 33.78 11.69
C PHE A 152 18.42 32.80 12.43
N GLU A 153 19.05 33.17 13.54
CA GLU A 153 19.89 32.24 14.31
C GLU A 153 19.07 31.09 14.92
N THR A 154 17.83 31.34 15.36
CA THR A 154 16.88 30.29 15.78
C THR A 154 16.54 29.34 14.61
N ALA A 155 16.29 29.85 13.41
CA ALA A 155 16.07 29.03 12.22
C ALA A 155 17.29 28.16 11.90
N ILE A 156 18.50 28.75 11.93
CA ILE A 156 19.76 28.02 11.72
C ILE A 156 20.00 26.97 12.81
N SER A 157 19.62 27.22 14.06
CA SER A 157 19.72 26.23 15.14
C SER A 157 18.79 25.02 14.96
N ASN A 158 17.67 25.17 14.25
CA ASN A 158 16.70 24.08 14.03
C ASN A 158 16.90 23.36 12.68
N VAL A 159 17.14 24.11 11.59
CA VAL A 159 17.24 23.54 10.23
C VAL A 159 18.56 23.81 9.51
N GLY A 160 19.50 24.58 10.08
CA GLY A 160 20.73 24.97 9.38
C GLY A 160 21.56 23.78 8.88
N HIS A 161 21.59 22.67 9.63
CA HIS A 161 22.29 21.44 9.28
C HIS A 161 21.52 20.50 8.34
N HIS A 162 20.24 20.74 8.05
CA HIS A 162 19.45 19.90 7.13
C HIS A 162 20.00 19.98 5.69
N PHE A 163 20.21 18.85 5.01
CA PHE A 163 20.89 18.78 3.68
C PHE A 163 20.36 19.78 2.62
N LEU A 164 19.06 20.07 2.67
CA LEU A 164 18.36 21.01 1.76
C LEU A 164 18.13 22.42 2.34
N SER A 165 18.74 22.80 3.47
CA SER A 165 18.51 24.08 4.19
C SER A 165 18.95 25.36 3.46
N HIS A 166 19.51 25.23 2.26
CA HIS A 166 20.14 26.29 1.48
C HIS A 166 19.30 27.57 1.34
N GLU A 167 17.97 27.48 1.19
CA GLU A 167 17.09 28.66 1.10
C GLU A 167 17.06 29.53 2.37
N VAL A 168 17.24 28.94 3.55
CA VAL A 168 17.31 29.68 4.82
C VAL A 168 18.65 30.41 4.94
N TRP A 169 19.74 29.74 4.55
CA TRP A 169 21.08 30.35 4.49
C TRP A 169 21.15 31.47 3.45
N ASP A 170 20.53 31.29 2.28
CA ASP A 170 20.45 32.32 1.24
C ASP A 170 19.73 33.57 1.75
N LYS A 171 18.55 33.41 2.37
CA LYS A 171 17.81 34.55 2.95
C LYS A 171 18.59 35.31 4.03
N TYR A 172 19.38 34.60 4.85
CA TYR A 172 20.22 35.26 5.87
C TYR A 172 21.38 36.04 5.21
N ILE A 173 22.01 35.47 4.17
CA ILE A 173 23.06 36.12 3.38
C ILE A 173 22.52 37.34 2.63
N GLU A 174 21.39 37.21 1.93
CA GLU A 174 20.70 38.30 1.22
C GLU A 174 20.32 39.44 2.16
N TRP A 175 19.83 39.12 3.36
CA TRP A 175 19.43 40.12 4.35
C TRP A 175 20.62 40.94 4.90
N GLU A 176 21.73 40.28 5.28
CA GLU A 176 22.96 40.97 5.73
C GLU A 176 23.67 41.71 4.59
N GLN A 177 23.64 41.19 3.36
CA GLN A 177 24.07 41.92 2.17
C GLN A 177 23.24 43.19 1.96
N GLY A 178 21.92 43.12 2.15
CA GLY A 178 21.01 44.27 2.14
C GLY A 178 21.28 45.31 3.25
N GLN A 179 22.01 44.94 4.31
CA GLN A 179 22.51 45.87 5.33
C GLN A 179 23.90 46.46 5.01
N ASN A 180 24.56 46.01 3.93
CA ASN A 180 25.98 46.22 3.62
C ASN A 180 26.97 45.63 4.65
N ASN A 181 26.55 44.64 5.44
CA ASN A 181 27.37 44.05 6.52
C ASN A 181 28.34 42.97 6.01
N SER A 182 29.27 43.33 5.12
CA SER A 182 30.21 42.39 4.47
C SER A 182 30.96 41.47 5.44
N LEU A 183 31.34 41.96 6.62
CA LEU A 183 32.02 41.17 7.66
C LEU A 183 31.13 40.07 8.26
N GLU A 184 29.83 40.33 8.44
CA GLU A 184 28.88 39.34 8.96
C GLU A 184 28.58 38.26 7.90
N VAL A 185 28.45 38.66 6.64
CA VAL A 185 28.27 37.71 5.52
C VAL A 185 29.47 36.75 5.42
N ILE A 186 30.71 37.23 5.64
CA ILE A 186 31.89 36.36 5.69
C ILE A 186 31.82 35.37 6.87
N LYS A 187 31.36 35.79 8.06
CA LYS A 187 31.13 34.88 9.21
C LYS A 187 30.08 33.81 8.91
N ILE A 188 28.99 34.18 8.23
CA ILE A 188 27.94 33.24 7.82
C ILE A 188 28.52 32.23 6.82
N LEU A 189 29.22 32.70 5.78
CA LEU A 189 29.88 31.82 4.82
C LEU A 189 30.90 30.87 5.47
N LEU A 190 31.69 31.33 6.45
CA LEU A 190 32.62 30.50 7.22
C LEU A 190 31.94 29.36 8.02
N ARG A 191 30.67 29.53 8.41
CA ARG A 191 29.84 28.45 8.99
C ARG A 191 29.37 27.51 7.88
N VAL A 192 28.78 28.05 6.81
CA VAL A 192 28.13 27.27 5.74
C VAL A 192 29.11 26.37 4.97
N ILE A 193 30.34 26.81 4.69
CA ILE A 193 31.33 26.00 3.95
C ILE A 193 31.78 24.73 4.69
N ARG A 194 31.52 24.64 6.01
CA ARG A 194 31.78 23.45 6.84
C ARG A 194 30.59 22.48 6.88
N ILE A 195 29.43 22.83 6.31
CA ILE A 195 28.19 22.05 6.39
C ILE A 195 27.94 21.33 5.05
N PRO A 196 27.67 20.01 5.04
CA PRO A 196 27.45 19.24 3.82
C PRO A 196 26.05 19.46 3.21
N LEU A 197 25.82 20.65 2.66
CA LEU A 197 24.57 21.03 1.97
C LEU A 197 24.61 20.67 0.48
N HIS A 198 23.44 20.45 -0.12
CA HIS A 198 23.31 20.19 -1.57
C HIS A 198 24.05 21.22 -2.45
N GLN A 199 24.00 22.51 -2.10
CA GLN A 199 24.63 23.61 -2.85
C GLN A 199 25.96 24.13 -2.26
N TYR A 200 26.68 23.30 -1.48
CA TYR A 200 27.93 23.69 -0.78
C TYR A 200 28.96 24.44 -1.66
N SER A 201 29.11 24.04 -2.93
CA SER A 201 30.09 24.61 -3.86
C SER A 201 29.85 26.09 -4.19
N ARG A 202 28.59 26.54 -4.25
CA ARG A 202 28.21 27.94 -4.47
C ARG A 202 28.66 28.82 -3.30
N TYR A 203 28.46 28.35 -2.07
CA TYR A 203 28.92 29.06 -0.87
C TYR A 203 30.45 29.12 -0.79
N TYR A 204 31.14 28.03 -1.16
CA TYR A 204 32.61 28.01 -1.20
C TYR A 204 33.18 28.98 -2.25
N GLN A 205 32.56 29.08 -3.43
CA GLN A 205 32.92 30.07 -4.44
C GLN A 205 32.68 31.50 -3.95
N SER A 206 31.51 31.79 -3.37
CA SER A 206 31.19 33.10 -2.77
C SER A 206 32.18 33.49 -1.67
N PHE A 207 32.51 32.54 -0.78
CA PHE A 207 33.53 32.73 0.26
C PHE A 207 34.92 33.01 -0.33
N ASN A 208 35.35 32.26 -1.34
CA ASN A 208 36.64 32.49 -2.01
C ASN A 208 36.72 33.85 -2.69
N THR A 209 35.62 34.37 -3.24
CA THR A 209 35.57 35.74 -3.79
C THR A 209 35.61 36.79 -2.67
N MET A 210 34.81 36.62 -1.62
CA MET A 210 34.69 37.59 -0.53
C MET A 210 35.93 37.65 0.37
N ARG A 211 36.62 36.54 0.62
CA ARG A 211 37.83 36.54 1.48
C ARG A 211 39.01 37.30 0.86
N GLN A 212 39.00 37.54 -0.45
CA GLN A 212 40.01 38.37 -1.13
C GLN A 212 39.87 39.86 -0.78
N THR A 213 38.75 40.31 -0.22
CA THR A 213 38.53 41.72 0.16
C THR A 213 38.91 42.04 1.61
N ILE A 214 39.43 41.07 2.38
CA ILE A 214 39.86 41.23 3.78
C ILE A 214 41.31 40.76 3.96
N SER A 215 42.01 41.28 4.98
CA SER A 215 43.40 40.89 5.23
C SER A 215 43.51 39.53 5.92
N ALA A 216 44.63 38.83 5.73
CA ALA A 216 44.90 37.55 6.39
C ALA A 216 44.81 37.64 7.93
N GLN A 217 45.23 38.77 8.52
CA GLN A 217 45.11 39.04 9.96
C GLN A 217 43.66 39.28 10.42
N GLN A 218 42.77 39.74 9.54
CA GLN A 218 41.34 39.80 9.83
C GLN A 218 40.72 38.40 9.72
N LEU A 219 41.11 37.61 8.71
CA LEU A 219 40.62 36.25 8.52
C LEU A 219 41.02 35.32 9.68
N GLN A 220 42.27 35.38 10.18
CA GLN A 220 42.71 34.64 11.38
C GLN A 220 41.93 35.03 12.65
N LYS A 221 41.50 36.30 12.78
CA LYS A 221 40.66 36.74 13.91
C LYS A 221 39.20 36.27 13.82
N LEU A 222 38.73 35.89 12.63
CA LEU A 222 37.40 35.33 12.40
C LEU A 222 37.40 33.80 12.51
N ASP A 223 38.46 33.17 12.01
CA ASP A 223 38.63 31.72 11.99
C ASP A 223 39.93 31.33 12.70
N LYS A 224 39.83 30.97 13.99
CA LYS A 224 40.99 30.67 14.84
C LYS A 224 41.69 29.36 14.50
N GLU A 225 40.98 28.43 13.85
CA GLU A 225 41.55 27.14 13.44
C GLU A 225 42.68 27.34 12.41
N LEU A 226 42.60 28.44 11.65
CA LEU A 226 43.61 28.90 10.69
C LEU A 226 44.98 29.22 11.32
N GLU A 227 45.08 29.46 12.63
CA GLU A 227 46.37 29.67 13.32
C GLU A 227 47.24 28.39 13.35
N SER A 228 46.65 27.22 13.08
CA SER A 228 47.34 25.92 13.10
C SER A 228 47.73 25.38 11.71
N ALA A 229 47.33 26.07 10.63
CA ALA A 229 47.43 25.57 9.26
C ALA A 229 48.75 25.96 8.54
N THR A 230 49.21 25.08 7.65
CA THR A 230 50.38 25.27 6.77
C THR A 230 50.21 26.35 5.70
N GLY A 231 48.97 26.61 5.27
CA GLY A 231 48.65 27.65 4.31
C GLY A 231 47.14 27.93 4.23
N VAL A 232 46.76 29.19 4.00
CA VAL A 232 45.35 29.62 4.02
C VAL A 232 44.53 28.93 2.93
N ASP A 233 45.05 28.86 1.71
CA ASP A 233 44.34 28.22 0.60
C ASP A 233 44.32 26.68 0.73
N GLU A 234 45.38 26.08 1.27
CA GLU A 234 45.45 24.64 1.52
C GLU A 234 44.42 24.19 2.56
N TYR A 235 44.28 24.96 3.65
CA TYR A 235 43.27 24.74 4.69
C TYR A 235 41.84 24.77 4.15
N TYR A 236 41.44 25.85 3.48
CA TYR A 236 40.07 25.99 2.98
C TYR A 236 39.76 25.03 1.81
N ASN A 237 40.75 24.66 0.99
CA ASN A 237 40.57 23.58 0.01
C ASN A 237 40.36 22.21 0.68
N THR A 238 41.02 21.94 1.81
CA THR A 238 40.82 20.70 2.57
C THR A 238 39.38 20.61 3.11
N ILE A 239 38.84 21.70 3.67
CA ILE A 239 37.43 21.76 4.11
C ILE A 239 36.47 21.54 2.93
N PHE A 240 36.75 22.14 1.77
CA PHE A 240 35.92 21.94 0.58
C PHE A 240 35.92 20.47 0.11
N LEU A 241 37.07 19.81 0.09
CA LEU A 241 37.18 18.40 -0.31
C LEU A 241 36.50 17.45 0.68
N GLN A 242 36.62 17.70 1.99
CA GLN A 242 35.89 16.95 3.02
C GLN A 242 34.37 17.10 2.86
N THR A 243 33.90 18.34 2.66
CA THR A 243 32.48 18.64 2.44
C THR A 243 31.97 17.99 1.15
N GLN A 244 32.77 18.00 0.07
CA GLN A 244 32.48 17.33 -1.19
C GLN A 244 32.35 15.81 -1.03
N GLU A 245 33.26 15.15 -0.31
CA GLU A 245 33.18 13.70 -0.04
C GLU A 245 31.90 13.36 0.74
N TYR A 246 31.58 14.17 1.75
CA TYR A 246 30.40 13.98 2.60
C TYR A 246 29.09 14.09 1.81
N VAL A 247 28.94 15.16 1.02
CA VAL A 247 27.80 15.39 0.12
C VAL A 247 27.69 14.28 -0.93
N SER A 248 28.81 13.86 -1.53
CA SER A 248 28.84 12.78 -2.54
C SER A 248 28.39 11.43 -1.97
N ALA A 249 28.60 11.18 -0.68
CA ALA A 249 28.16 9.98 0.01
C ALA A 249 26.71 10.04 0.53
N ILE A 250 26.16 11.24 0.75
CA ILE A 250 24.74 11.45 1.11
C ILE A 250 23.83 11.44 -0.12
N TRP A 251 24.27 12.04 -1.22
CA TRP A 251 23.48 12.23 -2.44
C TRP A 251 22.74 10.97 -2.96
N PRO A 252 23.33 9.75 -2.94
CA PRO A 252 22.63 8.54 -3.38
C PRO A 252 21.36 8.19 -2.59
N PHE A 253 21.22 8.68 -1.35
CA PHE A 253 20.03 8.50 -0.53
C PHE A 253 19.01 9.61 -0.79
N GLU A 254 19.47 10.87 -0.73
CA GLU A 254 18.65 12.07 -0.96
C GLU A 254 17.94 12.02 -2.32
N SER A 255 18.65 11.64 -3.39
CA SER A 255 18.09 11.56 -4.75
C SER A 255 17.04 10.45 -4.95
N GLN A 256 16.76 9.63 -3.93
CA GLN A 256 15.74 8.57 -3.97
C GLN A 256 14.55 8.81 -3.02
N ILE A 257 14.58 9.85 -2.18
CA ILE A 257 13.47 10.20 -1.28
C ILE A 257 12.36 10.88 -2.09
N LYS A 258 11.19 10.24 -2.19
CA LYS A 258 10.02 10.78 -2.91
C LYS A 258 9.06 11.55 -1.99
N GLN A 259 8.93 11.11 -0.74
CA GLN A 259 8.04 11.71 0.26
C GLN A 259 8.86 12.30 1.44
N PRO A 260 9.19 13.60 1.42
CA PRO A 260 9.93 14.26 2.50
C PRO A 260 9.05 14.76 3.66
N TYR A 261 7.74 14.95 3.45
CA TYR A 261 6.78 15.38 4.49
C TYR A 261 5.82 14.24 4.87
N PHE A 262 5.08 14.43 5.97
CA PHE A 262 4.13 13.43 6.46
C PHE A 262 2.91 13.28 5.55
N ASN A 263 2.58 12.03 5.23
CA ASN A 263 1.42 11.62 4.44
C ASN A 263 0.69 10.48 5.18
N ILE A 264 -0.62 10.40 5.00
CA ILE A 264 -1.48 9.32 5.53
C ILE A 264 -1.26 8.04 4.71
N THR A 265 -0.89 8.18 3.44
CA THR A 265 -0.40 7.08 2.62
C THR A 265 0.91 6.58 3.23
N PRO A 266 1.03 5.30 3.64
CA PRO A 266 2.26 4.78 4.21
C PRO A 266 3.38 4.81 3.16
N LEU A 267 4.60 5.10 3.62
CA LEU A 267 5.82 4.95 2.80
C LEU A 267 5.91 3.55 2.19
N SER A 268 6.46 3.47 0.99
CA SER A 268 6.80 2.18 0.38
C SER A 268 7.91 1.47 1.16
N ASP A 269 7.94 0.13 1.14
CA ASP A 269 9.02 -0.67 1.76
C ASP A 269 10.41 -0.22 1.25
N GLU A 270 10.50 0.24 0.00
CA GLU A 270 11.73 0.77 -0.60
C GLU A 270 12.17 2.10 0.03
N GLU A 271 11.25 3.05 0.26
CA GLU A 271 11.56 4.31 0.96
C GLU A 271 11.92 4.07 2.43
N VAL A 272 11.29 3.08 3.08
CA VAL A 272 11.63 2.66 4.45
C VAL A 272 13.05 2.10 4.52
N ASP A 273 13.46 1.27 3.56
CA ASP A 273 14.83 0.74 3.48
C ASP A 273 15.86 1.83 3.13
N ILE A 274 15.49 2.83 2.30
CA ILE A 274 16.35 4.01 2.02
C ILE A 274 16.61 4.82 3.30
N TRP A 275 15.55 5.21 4.02
CA TRP A 275 15.69 5.97 5.28
C TRP A 275 16.49 5.19 6.34
N ASP A 276 16.24 3.88 6.49
CA ASP A 276 16.98 3.07 7.45
C ASP A 276 18.47 2.98 7.10
N SER A 277 18.80 2.83 5.80
CA SER A 277 20.16 2.77 5.29
C SER A 277 20.90 4.10 5.42
N TYR A 278 20.24 5.22 5.12
CA TYR A 278 20.80 6.57 5.28
C TYR A 278 21.15 6.85 6.75
N LEU A 279 20.22 6.57 7.68
CA LEU A 279 20.49 6.71 9.11
C LEU A 279 21.60 5.75 9.59
N ASN A 280 21.71 4.54 9.04
CA ASN A 280 22.83 3.64 9.38
C ASN A 280 24.20 4.21 8.96
N LEU A 281 24.29 4.87 7.80
CA LEU A 281 25.53 5.52 7.35
C LEU A 281 25.97 6.64 8.29
N LEU A 282 25.04 7.50 8.73
CA LEU A 282 25.35 8.61 9.63
C LEU A 282 25.72 8.13 11.04
N ILE A 283 25.00 7.14 11.58
CA ILE A 283 25.36 6.49 12.85
C ILE A 283 26.77 5.90 12.77
N GLN A 284 27.09 5.17 11.69
CA GLN A 284 28.43 4.60 11.49
C GLN A 284 29.51 5.69 11.41
N ARG A 285 29.26 6.81 10.71
CA ARG A 285 30.18 7.94 10.63
C ARG A 285 30.40 8.61 11.99
N HIS A 286 29.34 8.86 12.76
CA HIS A 286 29.44 9.38 14.13
C HIS A 286 30.23 8.43 15.06
N SER A 287 30.12 7.10 14.87
CA SER A 287 30.93 6.12 15.60
C SER A 287 32.41 6.08 15.19
N THR A 288 32.77 6.59 14.01
CA THR A 288 34.18 6.73 13.57
C THR A 288 34.77 8.11 13.84
N ASP A 289 33.95 9.16 13.83
CA ASP A 289 34.31 10.53 14.16
C ASP A 289 33.13 11.20 14.89
N ALA A 290 33.29 11.42 16.19
CA ALA A 290 32.29 12.03 17.07
C ALA A 290 32.36 13.58 17.04
N SER A 291 32.80 14.18 15.92
CA SER A 291 32.81 15.63 15.73
C SER A 291 31.40 16.24 15.88
N PRO A 292 31.27 17.48 16.41
CA PRO A 292 29.98 18.15 16.55
C PRO A 292 29.18 18.23 15.24
N LEU A 293 29.88 18.39 14.10
CA LEU A 293 29.26 18.37 12.78
C LEU A 293 28.55 17.04 12.49
N ASN A 294 29.19 15.89 12.74
CA ASN A 294 28.55 14.58 12.56
C ASN A 294 27.38 14.38 13.53
N LYS A 295 27.51 14.89 14.76
CA LYS A 295 26.47 14.83 15.79
C LYS A 295 25.21 15.58 15.33
N ASP A 296 25.36 16.83 14.92
CA ASP A 296 24.26 17.69 14.50
C ASP A 296 23.65 17.26 13.15
N GLN A 297 24.47 16.80 12.19
CA GLN A 297 24.01 16.17 10.95
C GLN A 297 23.14 14.93 11.21
N THR A 298 23.54 14.11 12.18
CA THR A 298 22.80 12.89 12.54
C THR A 298 21.46 13.25 13.19
N VAL A 299 21.43 14.24 14.10
CA VAL A 299 20.17 14.76 14.69
C VAL A 299 19.23 15.32 13.62
N ALA A 300 19.71 16.25 12.79
CA ALA A 300 18.88 16.89 11.76
C ALA A 300 18.30 15.86 10.76
N THR A 301 19.07 14.83 10.42
CA THR A 301 18.61 13.74 9.55
C THR A 301 17.62 12.81 10.26
N PHE A 302 17.78 12.53 11.56
CA PHE A 302 16.78 11.80 12.34
C PHE A 302 15.47 12.57 12.45
N GLU A 303 15.50 13.85 12.84
CA GLU A 303 14.29 14.66 12.97
C GLU A 303 13.56 14.84 11.63
N ARG A 304 14.29 14.92 10.51
CA ARG A 304 13.70 14.88 9.16
C ARG A 304 13.09 13.51 8.84
N ALA A 305 13.84 12.42 9.03
CA ALA A 305 13.40 11.06 8.70
C ALA A 305 12.13 10.66 9.47
N ILE A 306 12.00 11.15 10.70
CA ILE A 306 10.85 10.96 11.58
C ILE A 306 9.56 11.54 11.00
N VAL A 307 9.62 12.59 10.17
CA VAL A 307 8.42 13.24 9.62
C VAL A 307 7.59 12.31 8.73
N PRO A 308 8.12 11.75 7.62
CA PRO A 308 7.38 10.78 6.82
C PRO A 308 7.27 9.40 7.48
N THR A 309 8.16 9.05 8.43
CA THR A 309 8.11 7.77 9.16
C THR A 309 7.33 7.83 10.49
N ALA A 310 6.58 8.89 10.77
CA ALA A 310 6.03 9.18 12.10
C ALA A 310 5.20 8.05 12.74
N LEU A 311 4.50 7.25 11.94
CA LEU A 311 3.68 6.11 12.39
C LEU A 311 4.49 4.80 12.58
N ALA A 312 5.75 4.77 12.15
CA ALA A 312 6.63 3.59 12.17
C ALA A 312 7.56 3.60 13.39
N SER A 313 7.13 2.93 14.47
CA SER A 313 7.85 2.87 15.77
C SER A 313 9.32 2.41 15.68
N LYS A 314 9.73 1.70 14.62
CA LYS A 314 11.14 1.35 14.33
C LYS A 314 12.07 2.57 14.37
N PHE A 315 11.69 3.67 13.72
CA PHE A 315 12.55 4.85 13.62
C PHE A 315 12.64 5.61 14.94
N TRP A 316 11.53 5.70 15.68
CA TRP A 316 11.50 6.26 17.02
C TRP A 316 12.36 5.47 18.02
N PHE A 317 12.32 4.13 17.99
CA PHE A 317 13.25 3.30 18.78
C PHE A 317 14.71 3.55 18.37
N LYS A 318 15.01 3.62 17.07
CA LYS A 318 16.35 3.86 16.55
C LYS A 318 16.91 5.22 16.99
N TYR A 319 16.08 6.27 16.95
CA TYR A 319 16.44 7.61 17.39
C TYR A 319 16.65 7.66 18.91
N LEU A 320 15.72 7.14 19.72
CA LEU A 320 15.87 7.07 21.17
C LEU A 320 17.12 6.29 21.59
N SER A 321 17.37 5.11 21.01
CA SER A 321 18.57 4.32 21.34
C SER A 321 19.85 5.04 20.96
N TRP A 322 19.89 5.76 19.83
CA TRP A 322 21.05 6.58 19.47
C TRP A 322 21.20 7.80 20.40
N TYR A 323 20.11 8.50 20.72
CA TYR A 323 20.15 9.68 21.59
C TYR A 323 20.62 9.31 23.00
N ILE A 324 20.03 8.29 23.62
CA ILE A 324 20.42 7.77 24.95
C ILE A 324 21.90 7.36 24.99
N THR A 325 22.45 6.83 23.88
CA THR A 325 23.87 6.41 23.80
C THR A 325 24.85 7.59 23.70
N ASN A 326 24.41 8.77 23.24
CA ASN A 326 25.28 9.93 22.95
C ASN A 326 24.96 11.20 23.77
N TYR A 327 23.89 11.17 24.57
CA TYR A 327 23.36 12.27 25.38
C TYR A 327 22.76 11.74 26.72
N SER A 328 23.38 10.75 27.35
CA SER A 328 22.85 10.06 28.55
C SER A 328 22.48 10.97 29.73
N ASP A 329 23.10 12.14 29.80
CA ASP A 329 23.08 13.03 30.96
C ASP A 329 22.07 14.19 30.80
N GLU A 330 21.49 14.35 29.59
CA GLU A 330 20.59 15.45 29.23
C GLU A 330 19.11 15.04 29.37
N PHE A 331 18.55 15.26 30.57
CA PHE A 331 17.16 14.91 30.86
C PHE A 331 16.14 15.58 29.92
N GLU A 332 16.19 16.90 29.75
CA GLU A 332 15.08 17.65 29.14
C GLU A 332 14.92 17.41 27.62
N PRO A 333 15.98 17.33 26.80
CA PRO A 333 15.84 16.97 25.39
C PRO A 333 15.27 15.55 25.21
N LEU A 334 15.74 14.58 26.00
CA LEU A 334 15.27 13.20 25.96
C LEU A 334 13.82 13.07 26.45
N ASN A 335 13.46 13.80 27.51
CA ASN A 335 12.09 13.96 27.99
C ASN A 335 11.18 14.50 26.87
N ASN A 336 11.60 15.55 26.17
CA ASN A 336 10.85 16.13 25.05
C ASN A 336 10.72 15.16 23.86
N ILE A 337 11.73 14.34 23.54
CA ILE A 337 11.61 13.29 22.52
C ILE A 337 10.58 12.24 22.95
N TYR A 338 10.63 11.77 24.20
CA TYR A 338 9.62 10.83 24.72
C TYR A 338 8.21 11.42 24.70
N ARG A 339 8.02 12.67 25.11
CA ARG A 339 6.71 13.34 25.08
C ARG A 339 6.20 13.55 23.65
N LYS A 340 7.02 13.99 22.71
CA LYS A 340 6.68 14.02 21.27
C LYS A 340 6.15 12.65 20.80
N ILE A 341 6.83 11.55 21.14
CA ILE A 341 6.42 10.19 20.76
C ILE A 341 5.09 9.77 21.40
N LEU A 342 4.91 10.05 22.70
CA LEU A 342 3.87 9.47 23.54
C LEU A 342 2.59 10.31 23.66
N ASP A 343 2.71 11.63 23.53
CA ASP A 343 1.60 12.57 23.65
C ASP A 343 1.04 12.93 22.26
N VAL A 344 1.87 12.89 21.21
CA VAL A 344 1.52 13.37 19.85
C VAL A 344 1.47 12.25 18.80
N PHE A 345 2.56 11.49 18.60
CA PHE A 345 2.72 10.75 17.33
C PHE A 345 2.25 9.30 17.29
N LEU A 346 2.44 8.50 18.35
CA LEU A 346 2.16 7.06 18.30
C LEU A 346 1.00 6.65 19.24
N PRO A 347 -0.04 5.94 18.73
CA PRO A 347 -1.17 5.47 19.53
C PRO A 347 -0.75 4.67 20.78
N VAL A 348 -1.56 4.75 21.84
CA VAL A 348 -1.28 4.08 23.13
C VAL A 348 -1.10 2.56 22.97
N SER A 349 -1.86 1.95 22.05
CA SER A 349 -1.78 0.54 21.68
C SER A 349 -0.46 0.13 20.99
N MET A 350 0.23 1.07 20.32
CA MET A 350 1.50 0.84 19.62
C MET A 350 2.72 1.24 20.45
N THR A 351 2.52 1.90 21.60
CA THR A 351 3.58 2.51 22.42
C THR A 351 3.87 1.81 23.75
N LEU A 352 3.22 0.71 24.08
CA LEU A 352 3.36 0.01 25.38
C LEU A 352 4.82 -0.12 25.84
N LYS A 353 5.72 -0.62 24.99
CA LYS A 353 7.16 -0.75 25.30
C LYS A 353 7.91 0.60 25.38
N LEU A 354 7.51 1.60 24.61
CA LEU A 354 8.08 2.96 24.69
C LEU A 354 7.66 3.67 25.99
N ARG A 355 6.41 3.45 26.45
CA ARG A 355 5.90 3.98 27.72
C ARG A 355 6.56 3.29 28.92
N LEU A 356 6.84 1.98 28.84
CA LEU A 356 7.66 1.28 29.85
C LEU A 356 9.07 1.90 29.94
N ASN A 357 9.77 2.05 28.81
CA ASN A 357 11.09 2.68 28.77
C ASN A 357 11.07 4.11 29.35
N TYR A 358 10.05 4.91 29.03
CA TYR A 358 9.88 6.27 29.56
C TYR A 358 9.61 6.29 31.07
N ALA A 359 8.76 5.39 31.58
CA ALA A 359 8.52 5.28 33.01
C ALA A 359 9.81 4.90 33.77
N SER A 360 10.60 3.95 33.26
CA SER A 360 11.90 3.60 33.84
C SER A 360 12.93 4.75 33.77
N PHE A 361 12.88 5.59 32.73
CA PHE A 361 13.69 6.80 32.62
C PHE A 361 13.31 7.85 33.68
N LEU A 362 12.01 8.12 33.86
CA LEU A 362 11.52 9.02 34.92
C LEU A 362 11.85 8.50 36.33
N GLU A 363 11.71 7.19 36.57
CA GLU A 363 12.10 6.55 37.83
C GLU A 363 13.63 6.63 38.07
N PHE A 364 14.46 6.46 37.03
CA PHE A 364 15.93 6.59 37.13
C PHE A 364 16.36 8.01 37.50
N HIS A 365 15.77 9.04 36.89
CA HIS A 365 16.02 10.43 37.26
C HIS A 365 15.29 10.89 38.54
N ASN A 366 14.53 9.99 39.17
CA ASN A 366 13.91 10.17 40.50
C ASN A 366 13.01 11.42 40.59
N ARG A 367 12.22 11.66 39.52
CA ARG A 367 11.28 12.78 39.41
C ARG A 367 9.86 12.30 39.13
N ASP A 368 8.92 13.05 39.70
CA ASP A 368 7.47 12.93 39.54
C ASP A 368 6.87 11.52 39.59
N THR A 369 6.68 11.03 40.82
CA THR A 369 5.94 9.79 41.09
C THR A 369 4.46 9.82 40.67
N GLN A 370 3.86 10.99 40.41
CA GLN A 370 2.50 11.08 39.87
C GLN A 370 2.51 10.84 38.35
N THR A 371 3.36 11.55 37.59
CA THR A 371 3.53 11.31 36.15
C THR A 371 3.96 9.87 35.86
N VAL A 372 4.89 9.31 36.65
CA VAL A 372 5.26 7.89 36.58
C VAL A 372 4.04 6.96 36.76
N ALA A 373 3.20 7.22 37.76
CA ALA A 373 1.98 6.45 37.97
C ALA A 373 0.99 6.60 36.79
N GLU A 374 0.80 7.80 36.27
CA GLU A 374 -0.10 8.08 35.14
C GLU A 374 0.37 7.38 33.84
N VAL A 375 1.67 7.37 33.55
CA VAL A 375 2.25 6.59 32.44
C VAL A 375 2.01 5.09 32.63
N TYR A 376 2.29 4.54 33.82
CA TYR A 376 2.03 3.14 34.14
C TYR A 376 0.53 2.78 34.03
N LEU A 377 -0.39 3.69 34.36
CA LEU A 377 -1.84 3.49 34.16
C LEU A 377 -2.25 3.51 32.69
N GLY A 378 -1.65 4.40 31.89
CA GLY A 378 -1.86 4.43 30.43
C GLY A 378 -1.51 3.10 29.77
N ILE A 379 -0.40 2.48 30.22
CA ILE A 379 0.01 1.13 29.85
C ILE A 379 -1.02 0.10 30.33
N MET A 380 -1.34 0.08 31.63
CA MET A 380 -2.26 -0.90 32.24
C MET A 380 -3.69 -0.85 31.65
N LYS A 381 -4.16 0.31 31.18
CA LYS A 381 -5.45 0.42 30.48
C LYS A 381 -5.49 -0.30 29.12
N HIS A 382 -4.35 -0.48 28.46
CA HIS A 382 -4.25 -1.06 27.11
C HIS A 382 -3.58 -2.44 27.09
N ALA A 383 -2.82 -2.80 28.12
CA ALA A 383 -2.17 -4.10 28.27
C ALA A 383 -3.17 -5.19 28.70
N HIS A 384 -3.74 -5.91 27.74
CA HIS A 384 -4.53 -7.13 28.01
C HIS A 384 -3.67 -8.37 28.33
N SER A 385 -2.33 -8.29 28.24
CA SER A 385 -1.39 -9.40 28.47
C SER A 385 -0.53 -9.17 29.72
N LYS A 386 -0.53 -10.14 30.64
CA LYS A 386 0.08 -10.05 31.99
C LYS A 386 1.60 -10.33 32.03
N ASN A 387 2.31 -10.16 30.90
CA ASN A 387 3.65 -10.75 30.70
C ASN A 387 4.82 -9.75 30.55
N ASP A 388 4.57 -8.47 30.29
CA ASP A 388 5.63 -7.49 29.94
C ASP A 388 5.94 -6.51 31.10
N TYR A 389 5.76 -6.93 32.36
CA TYR A 389 5.97 -6.09 33.55
C TYR A 389 6.94 -6.76 34.54
N GLU A 390 8.17 -6.28 34.57
CA GLU A 390 9.13 -6.51 35.65
C GLU A 390 9.19 -5.26 36.55
N PRO A 391 8.79 -5.35 37.84
CA PRO A 391 8.86 -4.20 38.74
C PRO A 391 10.30 -3.92 39.18
N VAL A 392 10.76 -2.69 38.96
CA VAL A 392 12.06 -2.19 39.47
C VAL A 392 12.07 -2.22 41.01
N SER A 393 13.23 -2.46 41.61
CA SER A 393 13.40 -2.61 43.06
C SER A 393 13.10 -1.32 43.84
N ARG A 394 11.91 -1.25 44.46
CA ARG A 394 11.50 -0.17 45.38
C ARG A 394 11.82 -0.52 46.84
N THR A 395 11.82 0.47 47.74
CA THR A 395 12.06 0.24 49.18
C THR A 395 10.79 -0.20 49.92
N GLU A 396 10.96 -0.94 51.02
CA GLU A 396 9.87 -1.45 51.87
C GLU A 396 8.96 -0.34 52.44
N ASN A 397 9.54 0.84 52.70
CA ASN A 397 8.83 2.02 53.17
C ASN A 397 7.95 2.64 52.07
N ASP A 398 8.34 2.51 50.80
CA ASP A 398 7.57 3.04 49.67
C ASP A 398 6.43 2.09 49.26
N PHE A 399 6.65 0.77 49.31
CA PHE A 399 5.57 -0.22 49.17
C PHE A 399 4.44 0.02 50.18
N THR A 400 4.77 0.40 51.42
CA THR A 400 3.79 0.72 52.47
C THR A 400 2.96 1.97 52.14
N LYS A 401 3.54 2.98 51.48
CA LYS A 401 2.81 4.18 51.00
C LYS A 401 1.90 3.83 49.82
N VAL A 402 2.45 3.12 48.83
CA VAL A 402 1.72 2.70 47.62
C VAL A 402 0.52 1.82 47.97
N ALA A 403 0.67 0.87 48.89
CA ALA A 403 -0.44 0.01 49.34
C ALA A 403 -1.59 0.83 49.98
N LYS A 404 -1.29 1.80 50.85
CA LYS A 404 -2.31 2.67 51.47
C LYS A 404 -3.02 3.56 50.43
N TRP A 405 -2.28 4.04 49.44
CA TRP A 405 -2.84 4.86 48.37
C TRP A 405 -3.74 4.04 47.42
N LEU A 406 -3.32 2.83 47.04
CA LEU A 406 -4.15 1.90 46.25
C LEU A 406 -5.42 1.46 46.99
N ASP A 407 -5.34 1.15 48.29
CA ASP A 407 -6.51 0.83 49.13
C ASP A 407 -7.49 2.02 49.21
N SER A 408 -6.97 3.24 49.32
CA SER A 408 -7.76 4.48 49.29
C SER A 408 -8.44 4.70 47.93
N VAL A 409 -7.71 4.52 46.82
CA VAL A 409 -8.21 4.61 45.44
C VAL A 409 -9.34 3.59 45.19
N VAL A 410 -9.12 2.32 45.54
CA VAL A 410 -10.13 1.25 45.37
C VAL A 410 -11.35 1.51 46.25
N THR A 411 -11.16 2.01 47.47
CA THR A 411 -12.25 2.42 48.35
C THR A 411 -13.08 3.55 47.73
N VAL A 412 -12.45 4.57 47.14
CA VAL A 412 -13.14 5.71 46.51
C VAL A 412 -13.88 5.28 45.23
N PHE A 413 -13.34 4.33 44.45
CA PHE A 413 -14.05 3.79 43.28
C PHE A 413 -15.39 3.14 43.68
N TYR A 414 -15.41 2.29 44.71
CA TYR A 414 -16.66 1.69 45.19
C TYR A 414 -17.50 2.62 46.10
N LYS A 415 -16.92 3.69 46.66
CA LYS A 415 -17.57 4.67 47.54
C LYS A 415 -17.09 6.10 47.25
N PRO A 416 -17.63 6.80 46.23
CA PRO A 416 -17.10 8.09 45.77
C PRO A 416 -17.11 9.26 46.78
N GLN A 417 -17.83 9.12 47.90
CA GLN A 417 -18.09 10.20 48.85
C GLN A 417 -16.95 10.45 49.88
N THR A 418 -15.95 9.56 49.99
CA THR A 418 -15.10 9.50 51.20
C THR A 418 -13.69 10.13 51.09
N ALA A 419 -13.29 10.71 49.95
CA ALA A 419 -11.96 11.32 49.80
C ALA A 419 -11.95 12.85 49.96
N SER A 420 -10.88 13.36 50.58
CA SER A 420 -10.46 14.77 50.51
C SER A 420 -9.52 15.02 49.32
N ASP A 421 -8.58 14.11 49.08
CA ASP A 421 -7.51 14.19 48.08
C ASP A 421 -8.02 14.28 46.62
N ILE A 422 -7.46 15.23 45.86
CA ILE A 422 -7.83 15.52 44.47
C ILE A 422 -7.21 14.51 43.50
N GLY A 423 -5.98 14.05 43.74
CA GLY A 423 -5.29 13.05 42.93
C GLY A 423 -5.97 11.68 43.04
N ILE A 424 -6.34 11.27 44.27
CA ILE A 424 -7.11 10.03 44.49
C ILE A 424 -8.47 10.09 43.78
N LYS A 425 -9.16 11.25 43.80
CA LYS A 425 -10.41 11.46 43.04
C LYS A 425 -10.18 11.37 41.53
N ARG A 426 -9.20 12.09 40.98
CA ARG A 426 -8.84 12.05 39.55
C ARG A 426 -8.57 10.61 39.10
N PHE A 427 -7.72 9.87 39.84
CA PHE A 427 -7.45 8.46 39.58
C PHE A 427 -8.72 7.61 39.60
N ALA A 428 -9.55 7.71 40.66
CA ALA A 428 -10.77 6.93 40.77
C ALA A 428 -11.76 7.21 39.61
N THR A 429 -11.89 8.46 39.17
CA THR A 429 -12.70 8.81 37.98
C THR A 429 -12.11 8.33 36.64
N LEU A 430 -10.82 7.98 36.60
CA LEU A 430 -10.17 7.39 35.42
C LEU A 430 -10.33 5.87 35.32
N LEU A 431 -10.88 5.20 36.35
CA LEU A 431 -11.14 3.75 36.34
C LEU A 431 -12.56 3.42 35.85
N ASN A 432 -12.74 2.19 35.38
CA ASN A 432 -14.04 1.56 35.15
C ASN A 432 -14.04 0.12 35.68
N THR A 433 -15.20 -0.54 35.60
CA THR A 433 -15.43 -1.92 36.08
C THR A 433 -14.50 -2.98 35.49
N ARG A 434 -13.89 -2.73 34.32
CA ARG A 434 -12.87 -3.63 33.73
C ARG A 434 -11.45 -3.31 34.20
N THR A 435 -11.14 -2.05 34.52
CA THR A 435 -9.77 -1.63 34.89
C THR A 435 -9.53 -1.64 36.40
N ILE A 436 -10.56 -1.53 37.24
CA ILE A 436 -10.47 -1.61 38.73
C ILE A 436 -9.80 -2.91 39.21
N VAL A 437 -9.90 -3.97 38.40
CA VAL A 437 -9.23 -5.27 38.58
C VAL A 437 -7.72 -5.14 38.84
N ILE A 438 -7.06 -4.20 38.16
CA ILE A 438 -5.61 -4.10 38.13
C ILE A 438 -5.03 -3.54 39.45
N PRO A 439 -5.47 -2.37 39.98
CA PRO A 439 -5.02 -1.90 41.28
C PRO A 439 -5.42 -2.83 42.44
N ILE A 440 -6.52 -3.60 42.33
CA ILE A 440 -6.87 -4.64 43.31
C ILE A 440 -5.83 -5.76 43.33
N ILE A 441 -5.43 -6.27 42.15
CA ILE A 441 -4.40 -7.31 42.04
C ILE A 441 -3.05 -6.81 42.56
N GLU A 442 -2.68 -5.56 42.25
CA GLU A 442 -1.40 -5.03 42.69
C GLU A 442 -1.37 -4.71 44.19
N LEU A 443 -2.49 -4.24 44.76
CA LEU A 443 -2.66 -4.13 46.21
C LEU A 443 -2.48 -5.48 46.91
N ILE A 444 -3.02 -6.57 46.33
CA ILE A 444 -2.85 -7.93 46.86
C ILE A 444 -1.40 -8.41 46.70
N ASN A 445 -0.78 -8.23 45.53
CA ASN A 445 0.63 -8.59 45.27
C ASN A 445 1.57 -7.89 46.27
N ILE A 446 1.41 -6.59 46.48
CA ILE A 446 2.24 -5.80 47.40
C ILE A 446 2.05 -6.27 48.84
N ASN A 447 0.81 -6.55 49.27
CA ASN A 447 0.57 -7.08 50.61
C ASN A 447 1.12 -8.51 50.79
N TRP A 448 1.10 -9.36 49.77
CA TRP A 448 1.57 -10.74 49.85
C TRP A 448 3.09 -10.87 49.73
N ILE A 449 3.67 -10.36 48.64
CA ILE A 449 5.06 -10.63 48.25
C ILE A 449 6.03 -9.68 48.98
N HIS A 450 5.70 -8.40 49.03
CA HIS A 450 6.60 -7.36 49.54
C HIS A 450 6.39 -7.08 51.03
N LEU A 451 5.15 -6.84 51.47
CA LEU A 451 4.83 -6.51 52.87
C LEU A 451 4.51 -7.73 53.75
N LYS A 452 4.39 -8.93 53.16
CA LYS A 452 4.16 -10.23 53.84
C LYS A 452 3.01 -10.22 54.86
N ASN A 453 1.94 -9.48 54.57
CA ASN A 453 0.79 -9.27 55.44
C ASN A 453 -0.40 -10.13 54.99
N ASP A 454 -0.36 -11.42 55.35
CA ASP A 454 -1.38 -12.41 54.98
C ASP A 454 -2.79 -12.09 55.52
N SER A 455 -2.89 -11.33 56.62
CA SER A 455 -4.18 -10.88 57.17
C SER A 455 -4.89 -9.93 56.19
N ASN A 456 -4.16 -8.94 55.66
CA ASN A 456 -4.66 -8.07 54.60
C ASN A 456 -4.98 -8.85 53.31
N VAL A 457 -4.11 -9.79 52.91
CA VAL A 457 -4.32 -10.59 51.68
C VAL A 457 -5.61 -11.40 51.77
N ARG A 458 -5.82 -12.15 52.86
CA ARG A 458 -7.07 -12.93 53.07
C ARG A 458 -8.30 -12.03 53.14
N LYS A 459 -8.22 -10.87 53.82
CA LYS A 459 -9.29 -9.86 53.84
C LYS A 459 -9.65 -9.40 52.41
N TYR A 460 -8.68 -8.99 51.61
CA TYR A 460 -8.92 -8.50 50.25
C TYR A 460 -9.44 -9.62 49.33
N LEU A 461 -8.86 -10.82 49.37
CA LEU A 461 -9.34 -11.96 48.57
C LEU A 461 -10.80 -12.32 48.90
N ALA A 462 -11.18 -12.33 50.18
CA ALA A 462 -12.57 -12.57 50.59
C ALA A 462 -13.51 -11.43 50.14
N GLN A 463 -13.16 -10.16 50.44
CA GLN A 463 -13.95 -8.99 50.08
C GLN A 463 -14.20 -8.89 48.57
N PHE A 464 -13.16 -9.09 47.75
CA PHE A 464 -13.23 -8.93 46.30
C PHE A 464 -13.74 -10.18 45.56
N SER A 465 -13.82 -11.36 46.21
CA SER A 465 -14.52 -12.53 45.67
C SER A 465 -16.03 -12.32 45.53
N LEU A 466 -16.61 -11.32 46.20
CA LEU A 466 -18.05 -11.00 46.17
C LEU A 466 -18.42 -9.89 45.17
N ALA A 467 -17.45 -9.28 44.50
CA ALA A 467 -17.70 -8.20 43.55
C ALA A 467 -17.95 -8.75 42.13
N GLU A 468 -19.13 -8.50 41.56
CA GLU A 468 -19.54 -9.02 40.26
C GLU A 468 -18.58 -8.62 39.12
N ASP A 469 -18.01 -7.40 39.19
CA ASP A 469 -16.98 -6.89 38.27
C ASP A 469 -15.77 -7.82 38.11
N LEU A 470 -15.46 -8.61 39.14
CA LEU A 470 -14.33 -9.54 39.16
C LEU A 470 -14.67 -10.96 38.70
N PHE A 471 -15.94 -11.31 38.44
CA PHE A 471 -16.33 -12.67 38.07
C PHE A 471 -15.77 -13.13 36.71
N GLY A 472 -15.41 -12.19 35.83
CA GLY A 472 -14.71 -12.43 34.57
C GLY A 472 -13.18 -12.28 34.63
N SER A 473 -12.62 -11.98 35.81
CA SER A 473 -11.20 -11.61 35.94
C SER A 473 -10.27 -12.83 36.05
N SER A 474 -9.81 -13.32 34.90
CA SER A 474 -8.76 -14.36 34.86
C SER A 474 -7.52 -13.99 35.69
N PRO A 475 -7.03 -12.73 35.65
CA PRO A 475 -5.87 -12.33 36.45
C PRO A 475 -6.07 -12.37 37.98
N PHE A 476 -7.32 -12.25 38.48
CA PHE A 476 -7.67 -12.29 39.91
C PHE A 476 -7.92 -13.72 40.39
N TRP A 477 -8.76 -14.50 39.69
CA TRP A 477 -9.07 -15.88 40.10
C TRP A 477 -7.83 -16.79 40.07
N THR A 478 -6.92 -16.57 39.11
CA THR A 478 -5.61 -17.25 39.09
C THR A 478 -4.73 -16.85 40.29
N LEU A 479 -4.83 -15.60 40.78
CA LEU A 479 -4.10 -15.14 41.97
C LEU A 479 -4.68 -15.75 43.25
N LYS A 480 -6.01 -15.74 43.42
CA LYS A 480 -6.72 -16.39 44.55
C LYS A 480 -6.33 -17.87 44.64
N TYR A 481 -6.43 -18.59 43.52
CA TYR A 481 -6.07 -20.01 43.43
C TYR A 481 -4.59 -20.25 43.77
N LYS A 482 -3.64 -19.47 43.21
CA LYS A 482 -2.21 -19.60 43.52
C LYS A 482 -1.89 -19.33 44.99
N TYR A 483 -2.55 -18.36 45.62
CA TYR A 483 -2.40 -18.07 47.05
C TYR A 483 -2.79 -19.28 47.89
N PHE A 484 -4.02 -19.79 47.75
CA PHE A 484 -4.49 -20.92 48.56
C PHE A 484 -3.77 -22.24 48.22
N LYS A 485 -3.27 -22.43 46.99
CA LYS A 485 -2.38 -23.54 46.62
C LYS A 485 -1.03 -23.47 47.32
N TYR A 486 -0.46 -22.27 47.49
CA TYR A 486 0.79 -22.08 48.23
C TYR A 486 0.63 -22.39 49.73
N TYR A 487 -0.45 -21.91 50.36
CA TYR A 487 -0.76 -22.17 51.78
C TYR A 487 -1.43 -23.54 52.05
N ARG A 488 -1.67 -24.35 51.01
CA ARG A 488 -2.37 -25.66 51.06
C ARG A 488 -3.74 -25.61 51.73
N ASP A 489 -4.48 -24.54 51.48
CA ASP A 489 -5.80 -24.27 52.05
C ASP A 489 -6.89 -24.94 51.20
N TYR A 490 -7.02 -26.27 51.35
CA TYR A 490 -7.85 -27.10 50.48
C TYR A 490 -9.33 -26.69 50.47
N GLN A 491 -9.85 -26.16 51.58
CA GLN A 491 -11.25 -25.72 51.69
C GLN A 491 -11.54 -24.44 50.90
N GLU A 492 -10.61 -23.47 50.87
CA GLU A 492 -10.72 -22.29 50.00
C GLU A 492 -10.43 -22.62 48.53
N LEU A 493 -9.55 -23.61 48.26
CA LEU A 493 -9.32 -24.11 46.91
C LEU A 493 -10.57 -24.74 46.30
N GLU A 494 -11.23 -25.65 47.01
CA GLU A 494 -12.46 -26.32 46.56
C GLU A 494 -13.57 -25.30 46.25
N GLN A 495 -13.83 -24.37 47.16
CA GLN A 495 -14.80 -23.28 46.94
C GLN A 495 -14.43 -22.39 45.74
N THR A 496 -13.14 -22.10 45.55
CA THR A 496 -12.65 -21.32 44.42
C THR A 496 -12.82 -22.06 43.10
N VAL A 497 -12.56 -23.37 43.07
CA VAL A 497 -12.74 -24.23 41.89
C VAL A 497 -14.23 -24.41 41.54
N ALA A 498 -15.09 -24.62 42.53
CA ALA A 498 -16.54 -24.68 42.33
C ALA A 498 -17.10 -23.36 41.77
N PHE A 499 -16.65 -22.20 42.29
CA PHE A 499 -17.02 -20.90 41.73
C PHE A 499 -16.56 -20.75 40.26
N ILE A 500 -15.32 -21.15 39.96
CA ILE A 500 -14.76 -21.11 38.61
C ILE A 500 -15.58 -21.97 37.63
N LYS A 501 -15.99 -23.18 38.06
CA LYS A 501 -16.79 -24.13 37.27
C LYS A 501 -18.20 -23.61 36.95
N ASP A 502 -18.92 -23.13 37.96
CA ASP A 502 -20.37 -22.90 37.84
C ASP A 502 -20.76 -21.44 37.58
N LYS A 503 -20.03 -20.47 38.16
CA LYS A 503 -20.43 -19.06 38.27
C LYS A 503 -19.53 -18.06 37.53
N SER A 504 -18.30 -18.44 37.20
CA SER A 504 -17.37 -17.51 36.55
C SER A 504 -17.66 -17.31 35.07
N SER A 505 -17.27 -16.15 34.52
CA SER A 505 -17.34 -15.84 33.09
C SER A 505 -15.96 -15.91 32.41
N LEU A 506 -15.10 -16.79 32.94
CA LEU A 506 -13.71 -16.93 32.51
C LEU A 506 -13.56 -17.62 31.15
N PRO A 507 -12.48 -17.34 30.39
CA PRO A 507 -12.16 -18.10 29.18
C PRO A 507 -11.91 -19.58 29.50
N LEU A 508 -12.47 -20.48 28.68
CA LEU A 508 -12.34 -21.94 28.84
C LEU A 508 -10.88 -22.42 28.93
N THR A 509 -9.94 -21.74 28.26
CA THR A 509 -8.50 -22.03 28.36
C THR A 509 -7.92 -21.78 29.75
N VAL A 510 -8.44 -20.78 30.49
CA VAL A 510 -8.04 -20.49 31.87
C VAL A 510 -8.73 -21.44 32.84
N ILE A 511 -10.02 -21.72 32.61
CA ILE A 511 -10.78 -22.70 33.41
C ILE A 511 -10.08 -24.06 33.34
N ASN A 512 -9.87 -24.62 32.15
CA ASN A 512 -9.28 -25.94 31.98
C ASN A 512 -7.84 -26.00 32.53
N ALA A 513 -7.06 -24.92 32.42
CA ALA A 513 -5.72 -24.87 33.02
C ALA A 513 -5.75 -24.92 34.57
N ILE A 514 -6.70 -24.24 35.22
CA ILE A 514 -6.87 -24.29 36.68
C ILE A 514 -7.44 -25.64 37.13
N LEU A 515 -8.38 -26.23 36.38
CA LEU A 515 -8.95 -27.54 36.70
C LEU A 515 -7.91 -28.66 36.60
N LEU A 516 -7.08 -28.68 35.55
CA LEU A 516 -6.01 -29.68 35.38
C LEU A 516 -4.92 -29.54 36.46
N ASP A 517 -4.51 -28.30 36.78
CA ASP A 517 -3.53 -28.03 37.84
C ASP A 517 -4.08 -28.30 39.26
N TYR A 518 -5.40 -28.45 39.41
CA TYR A 518 -6.08 -28.88 40.63
C TYR A 518 -6.29 -30.39 40.71
N THR A 519 -6.61 -31.09 39.60
CA THR A 519 -6.61 -32.56 39.56
C THR A 519 -5.22 -33.12 39.85
N ASP A 520 -4.15 -32.49 39.34
CA ASP A 520 -2.77 -32.84 39.67
C ASP A 520 -2.47 -32.69 41.17
N VAL A 521 -3.03 -31.67 41.84
CA VAL A 521 -2.88 -31.48 43.29
C VAL A 521 -3.60 -32.55 44.08
N LEU A 522 -4.86 -32.84 43.76
CA LEU A 522 -5.65 -33.88 44.42
C LEU A 522 -5.05 -35.29 44.21
N ALA A 523 -4.47 -35.55 43.04
CA ALA A 523 -3.79 -36.81 42.73
C ALA A 523 -2.45 -36.98 43.46
N GLN A 524 -1.73 -35.87 43.74
CA GLN A 524 -0.44 -35.91 44.46
C GLN A 524 -0.60 -35.91 45.98
N GLN A 525 -1.62 -35.22 46.52
CA GLN A 525 -1.92 -35.17 47.96
C GLN A 525 -3.44 -35.17 48.17
N VAL A 526 -3.99 -36.35 48.46
CA VAL A 526 -5.38 -36.49 48.93
C VAL A 526 -5.50 -35.80 50.30
N PRO A 527 -6.39 -34.80 50.47
CA PRO A 527 -6.58 -34.15 51.77
C PRO A 527 -7.14 -35.12 52.81
N GLU A 528 -6.69 -35.03 54.06
CA GLU A 528 -7.17 -35.90 55.17
C GLU A 528 -8.68 -35.80 55.43
N SER A 529 -9.33 -34.75 54.93
CA SER A 529 -10.78 -34.53 54.99
C SER A 529 -11.59 -35.29 53.93
N LEU A 530 -10.96 -35.95 52.95
CA LEU A 530 -11.61 -36.61 51.82
C LEU A 530 -11.28 -38.12 51.78
N SER A 531 -12.30 -38.94 51.55
CA SER A 531 -12.08 -40.37 51.28
C SER A 531 -11.47 -40.56 49.89
N THR A 532 -10.63 -41.59 49.73
CA THR A 532 -10.00 -41.92 48.44
C THR A 532 -11.02 -42.14 47.31
N GLN A 533 -12.20 -42.69 47.64
CA GLN A 533 -13.29 -42.85 46.69
C GLN A 533 -13.93 -41.50 46.29
N SER A 534 -14.20 -40.62 47.25
CA SER A 534 -14.76 -39.28 46.96
C SER A 534 -13.78 -38.41 46.16
N ALA A 535 -12.48 -38.51 46.43
CA ALA A 535 -11.44 -37.86 45.63
C ALA A 535 -11.42 -38.39 44.18
N TYR A 536 -11.56 -39.70 43.98
CA TYR A 536 -11.61 -40.31 42.64
C TYR A 536 -12.87 -39.90 41.85
N GLU A 537 -14.04 -39.92 42.49
CA GLU A 537 -15.30 -39.43 41.91
C GLU A 537 -15.20 -37.94 41.54
N THR A 538 -14.56 -37.13 42.39
CA THR A 538 -14.29 -35.70 42.13
C THR A 538 -13.40 -35.51 40.90
N ILE A 539 -12.27 -36.22 40.80
CA ILE A 539 -11.33 -36.13 39.66
C ILE A 539 -12.04 -36.49 38.34
N ASN A 540 -12.77 -37.61 38.29
CA ASN A 540 -13.54 -38.01 37.11
C ASN A 540 -14.57 -36.94 36.70
N SER A 541 -15.22 -36.26 37.67
CA SER A 541 -16.17 -35.18 37.39
C SER A 541 -15.52 -33.91 36.82
N LEU A 542 -14.22 -33.71 37.07
CA LEU A 542 -13.44 -32.59 36.55
C LEU A 542 -12.91 -32.89 35.14
N GLU A 543 -12.39 -34.10 34.90
CA GLU A 543 -12.00 -34.54 33.55
C GLU A 543 -13.19 -34.51 32.58
N TYR A 544 -14.34 -35.05 32.99
CA TYR A 544 -15.57 -35.00 32.18
C TYR A 544 -16.01 -33.57 31.84
N PHE A 545 -15.85 -32.63 32.79
CA PHE A 545 -16.17 -31.21 32.57
C PHE A 545 -15.15 -30.51 31.65
N VAL A 546 -13.86 -30.87 31.72
CA VAL A 546 -12.82 -30.32 30.82
C VAL A 546 -13.11 -30.66 29.36
N SER A 547 -13.64 -31.86 29.08
CA SER A 547 -14.15 -32.23 27.74
C SER A 547 -15.55 -31.69 27.43
N ASN A 548 -16.45 -31.60 28.43
CA ASN A 548 -17.85 -31.21 28.23
C ASN A 548 -18.26 -30.03 29.15
N PRO A 549 -17.72 -28.81 28.94
CA PRO A 549 -17.87 -27.69 29.88
C PRO A 549 -19.28 -27.07 29.97
N PHE A 550 -20.23 -27.55 29.16
CA PHE A 550 -21.65 -27.14 29.19
C PHE A 550 -22.59 -28.27 29.64
N SER A 551 -22.07 -29.45 29.99
CA SER A 551 -22.85 -30.64 30.37
C SER A 551 -23.87 -30.40 31.48
N SER A 552 -23.46 -29.73 32.57
CA SER A 552 -24.35 -29.41 33.71
C SER A 552 -25.52 -28.49 33.34
N ARG A 553 -25.38 -27.66 32.30
CA ARG A 553 -26.46 -26.80 31.79
C ARG A 553 -27.41 -27.55 30.84
N TYR A 554 -26.90 -28.53 30.11
CA TYR A 554 -27.70 -29.34 29.19
C TYR A 554 -28.77 -30.17 29.89
N GLU A 555 -28.48 -30.74 31.06
CA GLU A 555 -29.47 -31.56 31.78
C GLU A 555 -30.65 -30.76 32.33
N GLN A 556 -30.43 -29.48 32.65
CA GLN A 556 -31.42 -28.62 33.32
C GLN A 556 -32.26 -27.77 32.36
N ASP A 557 -31.78 -27.50 31.15
CA ASP A 557 -32.45 -26.60 30.18
C ASP A 557 -33.21 -27.36 29.07
N GLU A 558 -34.52 -27.52 29.26
CA GLU A 558 -35.44 -28.08 28.25
C GLU A 558 -35.56 -27.23 26.97
N GLN A 559 -35.32 -25.91 27.03
CA GLN A 559 -35.30 -25.08 25.83
C GLN A 559 -34.03 -25.35 25.01
N LEU A 560 -32.89 -25.54 25.66
CA LEU A 560 -31.64 -25.94 25.02
C LEU A 560 -31.76 -27.33 24.37
N LYS A 561 -32.33 -28.32 25.07
CA LYS A 561 -32.60 -29.66 24.51
C LYS A 561 -33.49 -29.57 23.26
N LYS A 562 -34.60 -28.83 23.34
CA LYS A 562 -35.51 -28.60 22.21
C LYS A 562 -34.82 -27.91 21.03
N ARG A 563 -33.99 -26.90 21.31
CA ARG A 563 -33.21 -26.18 20.28
C ARG A 563 -32.19 -27.09 19.61
N LEU A 564 -31.43 -27.86 20.37
CA LEU A 564 -30.45 -28.83 19.86
C LEU A 564 -31.12 -29.93 19.02
N TRP A 565 -32.36 -30.33 19.36
CA TRP A 565 -33.15 -31.23 18.52
C TRP A 565 -33.53 -30.59 17.17
N GLN A 566 -33.92 -29.31 17.16
CA GLN A 566 -34.26 -28.57 15.93
C GLN A 566 -33.03 -28.30 15.04
N GLU A 567 -31.88 -27.97 15.63
CA GLU A 567 -30.60 -27.75 14.95
C GLU A 567 -29.81 -29.05 14.68
N SER A 568 -30.32 -30.22 15.06
CA SER A 568 -29.59 -31.48 14.88
C SER A 568 -29.29 -31.75 13.39
N GLY A 569 -28.02 -32.02 13.06
CA GLY A 569 -27.56 -32.20 11.66
C GLY A 569 -27.33 -30.90 10.88
N HIS A 570 -27.86 -29.75 11.32
CA HIS A 570 -27.63 -28.43 10.73
C HIS A 570 -27.48 -27.38 11.85
N ALA A 571 -26.29 -27.32 12.45
CA ALA A 571 -25.99 -26.40 13.55
C ALA A 571 -26.33 -24.94 13.20
N ALA A 572 -26.89 -24.19 14.16
CA ALA A 572 -27.45 -22.85 13.98
C ALA A 572 -28.67 -22.72 13.03
N VAL A 573 -29.16 -23.80 12.43
CA VAL A 573 -30.38 -23.80 11.59
C VAL A 573 -31.51 -24.54 12.32
N SER A 574 -32.35 -23.80 13.04
CA SER A 574 -33.46 -24.39 13.83
C SER A 574 -34.62 -24.82 12.93
N ILE A 575 -34.65 -26.11 12.55
CA ILE A 575 -35.68 -26.69 11.68
C ILE A 575 -36.77 -27.35 12.55
N GLN A 576 -38.04 -27.03 12.27
CA GLN A 576 -39.16 -27.74 12.89
C GLN A 576 -39.36 -29.10 12.21
N LYS A 577 -38.57 -30.10 12.63
CA LYS A 577 -38.56 -31.44 12.02
C LYS A 577 -39.91 -32.16 12.22
N PRO A 578 -40.60 -32.61 11.16
CA PRO A 578 -41.80 -33.43 11.30
C PRO A 578 -41.43 -34.81 11.85
N PHE A 579 -42.18 -35.30 12.84
CA PHE A 579 -41.98 -36.63 13.41
C PHE A 579 -43.32 -37.32 13.70
N ILE A 580 -43.28 -38.66 13.73
CA ILE A 580 -44.44 -39.51 14.03
C ILE A 580 -44.48 -39.72 15.55
N VAL A 581 -45.50 -39.19 16.21
CA VAL A 581 -45.62 -39.21 17.68
C VAL A 581 -45.82 -40.64 18.20
N ASN A 582 -46.50 -41.49 17.43
CA ASN A 582 -46.69 -42.92 17.69
C ASN A 582 -45.75 -43.81 16.85
N SER A 583 -44.46 -43.47 16.77
CA SER A 583 -43.48 -44.30 16.05
C SER A 583 -43.38 -45.72 16.65
N VAL A 584 -43.51 -46.73 15.80
CA VAL A 584 -43.36 -48.16 16.16
C VAL A 584 -41.94 -48.69 15.94
N LEU A 585 -41.00 -47.87 15.47
CA LEU A 585 -39.62 -48.29 15.15
C LEU A 585 -38.81 -48.81 16.35
N SER A 586 -39.24 -48.52 17.58
CA SER A 586 -38.67 -49.04 18.82
C SER A 586 -39.35 -50.31 19.35
N LYS A 587 -40.38 -50.82 18.66
CA LYS A 587 -41.09 -52.06 19.02
C LYS A 587 -40.61 -53.22 18.17
N ASN A 588 -40.41 -54.37 18.81
CA ASN A 588 -39.93 -55.57 18.13
C ASN A 588 -41.09 -56.29 17.41
N CYS A 589 -40.87 -56.75 16.18
CA CYS A 589 -41.96 -57.15 15.27
C CYS A 589 -42.80 -58.34 15.77
N GLY A 590 -42.26 -59.17 16.68
CA GLY A 590 -42.98 -60.27 17.31
C GLY A 590 -44.13 -59.87 18.25
N THR A 591 -44.21 -58.61 18.70
CA THR A 591 -45.27 -58.15 19.64
C THR A 591 -46.36 -57.30 19.02
N THR A 592 -46.32 -57.01 17.71
CA THR A 592 -47.37 -56.25 17.00
C THR A 592 -48.39 -57.12 16.26
N MET A 593 -48.14 -58.43 16.11
CA MET A 593 -48.96 -59.36 15.30
C MET A 593 -50.40 -59.62 15.82
N SER A 594 -50.79 -59.12 16.99
CA SER A 594 -52.08 -59.42 17.64
C SER A 594 -53.08 -58.26 17.75
N VAL A 595 -52.73 -57.05 17.28
CA VAL A 595 -53.60 -55.87 17.35
C VAL A 595 -53.48 -55.04 16.07
N THR A 596 -54.61 -54.62 15.49
CA THR A 596 -54.64 -53.68 14.36
C THR A 596 -54.00 -52.35 14.73
N GLU A 597 -52.93 -51.94 14.02
CA GLU A 597 -52.19 -50.72 14.37
C GLU A 597 -53.03 -49.43 14.18
N PRO A 598 -52.96 -48.47 15.13
CA PRO A 598 -53.59 -47.17 14.98
C PRO A 598 -52.83 -46.31 13.95
N LEU A 599 -53.59 -45.53 13.15
CA LEU A 599 -53.06 -44.64 12.12
C LEU A 599 -51.91 -43.74 12.63
N LYS A 600 -50.90 -43.54 11.77
CA LYS A 600 -49.71 -42.72 12.07
C LYS A 600 -50.11 -41.26 12.33
N ARG A 601 -49.76 -40.74 13.50
CA ARG A 601 -50.08 -39.38 13.95
C ARG A 601 -48.84 -38.50 13.82
N ALA A 602 -48.81 -37.69 12.76
CA ALA A 602 -47.77 -36.67 12.55
C ALA A 602 -48.04 -35.43 13.42
N ALA A 603 -46.97 -34.81 13.93
CA ALA A 603 -47.03 -33.47 14.49
C ALA A 603 -46.70 -32.42 13.40
N SER A 604 -47.48 -31.33 13.34
CA SER A 604 -47.33 -30.17 12.44
C SER A 604 -47.32 -30.43 10.92
N PRO A 605 -48.46 -30.29 10.22
CA PRO A 605 -48.56 -30.44 8.76
C PRO A 605 -48.61 -29.10 7.99
N VAL A 606 -47.84 -28.08 8.38
CA VAL A 606 -48.01 -26.69 7.87
C VAL A 606 -46.68 -26.06 7.41
N ARG A 607 -46.70 -25.53 6.18
CA ARG A 607 -45.70 -24.68 5.51
C ARG A 607 -44.26 -25.23 5.41
N ALA A 608 -44.00 -25.90 4.28
CA ALA A 608 -42.72 -25.75 3.59
C ALA A 608 -42.81 -24.51 2.68
N GLY A 609 -41.91 -23.55 2.85
CA GLY A 609 -41.88 -22.28 2.11
C GLY A 609 -42.04 -21.04 3.01
N GLU A 610 -41.45 -19.92 2.55
CA GLU A 610 -41.33 -18.60 3.22
C GLU A 610 -40.38 -18.56 4.44
N GLY A 611 -39.41 -17.63 4.40
CA GLY A 611 -38.45 -17.40 5.50
C GLY A 611 -37.15 -16.72 5.03
N ALA A 612 -37.15 -15.39 4.93
CA ALA A 612 -36.00 -14.61 4.46
C ALA A 612 -34.84 -14.58 5.49
N ILE A 613 -33.59 -14.51 5.01
CA ILE A 613 -32.39 -14.46 5.84
C ILE A 613 -31.67 -13.12 5.66
N THR A 614 -31.59 -12.32 6.73
CA THR A 614 -30.69 -11.16 6.83
C THR A 614 -29.37 -11.57 7.46
N PRO A 615 -28.19 -11.19 6.92
CA PRO A 615 -26.90 -11.68 7.40
C PRO A 615 -26.40 -10.93 8.65
N VAL A 616 -25.96 -11.67 9.67
CA VAL A 616 -25.20 -11.13 10.82
C VAL A 616 -24.04 -12.09 11.15
N HIS A 617 -22.80 -11.65 10.96
CA HIS A 617 -21.60 -12.45 11.24
C HIS A 617 -21.18 -12.43 12.72
N LYS A 618 -20.77 -13.59 13.28
CA LYS A 618 -19.71 -13.70 14.30
C LYS A 618 -19.17 -15.12 14.57
N LYS A 619 -17.85 -15.27 14.38
CA LYS A 619 -16.84 -15.98 15.20
C LYS A 619 -17.09 -17.40 15.79
N GLN A 620 -16.27 -18.35 15.31
CA GLN A 620 -15.16 -19.08 16.03
C GLN A 620 -15.41 -19.88 17.34
N ASP A 621 -14.71 -21.00 17.62
CA ASP A 621 -13.77 -21.83 16.79
C ASP A 621 -14.31 -23.27 16.58
N THR A 622 -13.87 -24.41 17.15
CA THR A 622 -12.84 -24.77 18.17
C THR A 622 -12.16 -26.11 17.76
N SER A 623 -11.82 -27.05 18.68
CA SER A 623 -11.09 -28.30 18.37
C SER A 623 -11.12 -29.32 19.52
N GLU A 624 -10.92 -30.62 19.22
CA GLU A 624 -10.35 -31.60 20.16
C GLU A 624 -9.06 -32.24 19.60
N ASN A 625 -8.21 -32.76 20.50
CA ASN A 625 -6.86 -33.25 20.20
C ASN A 625 -6.67 -34.73 20.56
N LYS A 626 -5.65 -35.35 19.95
CA LYS A 626 -4.83 -36.36 20.63
C LYS A 626 -3.37 -35.90 20.66
N PRO A 627 -2.60 -36.22 21.72
CA PRO A 627 -1.29 -35.62 21.95
C PRO A 627 -0.16 -36.31 21.18
N VAL A 628 0.93 -35.57 20.90
CA VAL A 628 2.33 -35.99 21.17
C VAL A 628 3.33 -34.89 20.75
N LYS A 629 4.32 -34.61 21.62
CA LYS A 629 5.51 -33.73 21.44
C LYS A 629 5.23 -32.23 21.24
N LYS A 630 6.02 -31.39 21.93
CA LYS A 630 5.94 -29.93 21.89
C LYS A 630 6.34 -29.41 20.51
N GLN A 631 5.45 -28.65 19.86
CA GLN A 631 5.72 -27.92 18.61
C GLN A 631 5.34 -26.44 18.76
N HIS A 632 5.96 -25.57 17.97
CA HIS A 632 5.59 -24.14 17.92
C HIS A 632 4.21 -23.97 17.29
N HIS A 633 3.33 -23.18 17.92
CA HIS A 633 2.04 -22.80 17.32
C HIS A 633 2.26 -22.02 16.02
N GLN A 634 2.06 -22.67 14.89
CA GLN A 634 2.03 -22.02 13.59
C GLN A 634 0.77 -21.15 13.48
N LYS A 635 0.92 -19.90 13.02
CA LYS A 635 -0.22 -19.03 12.72
C LYS A 635 -0.96 -19.57 11.50
N LYS A 636 -2.25 -19.90 11.63
CA LYS A 636 -3.10 -20.30 10.49
C LYS A 636 -3.02 -19.25 9.38
N ARG A 637 -2.76 -19.71 8.15
CA ARG A 637 -2.71 -18.88 6.95
C ARG A 637 -4.13 -18.48 6.56
N LYS A 638 -4.31 -17.23 6.14
CA LYS A 638 -5.58 -16.71 5.63
C LYS A 638 -5.39 -16.25 4.19
N TYR A 639 -6.37 -16.52 3.34
CA TYR A 639 -6.44 -15.91 2.01
C TYR A 639 -6.65 -14.40 2.18
N LYS A 640 -5.81 -13.59 1.53
CA LYS A 640 -6.02 -12.15 1.42
C LYS A 640 -6.62 -11.89 0.05
N ALA A 641 -7.95 -11.74 0.00
CA ALA A 641 -8.60 -11.22 -1.18
C ALA A 641 -7.97 -9.89 -1.57
N LYS A 642 -7.71 -9.70 -2.87
CA LYS A 642 -7.32 -8.42 -3.45
C LYS A 642 -8.59 -7.80 -4.03
N ASN A 643 -8.73 -6.49 -3.91
CA ASN A 643 -9.63 -5.78 -4.81
C ASN A 643 -9.01 -5.87 -6.21
N VAL A 644 -9.77 -6.41 -7.16
CA VAL A 644 -9.33 -6.62 -8.55
C VAL A 644 -9.96 -5.53 -9.40
N ASP A 645 -9.15 -4.92 -10.27
CA ASP A 645 -9.66 -3.96 -11.28
C ASP A 645 -10.44 -4.76 -12.35
N PRO A 646 -11.71 -4.42 -12.65
CA PRO A 646 -12.52 -5.11 -13.66
C PRO A 646 -11.87 -5.19 -15.04
N THR A 647 -11.01 -4.22 -15.38
CA THR A 647 -10.29 -4.14 -16.68
C THR A 647 -8.93 -4.84 -16.68
N SER A 648 -8.54 -5.42 -15.54
CA SER A 648 -7.31 -6.22 -15.42
C SER A 648 -7.55 -7.69 -15.81
N PRO A 649 -6.50 -8.46 -16.17
CA PRO A 649 -6.63 -9.87 -16.57
C PRO A 649 -7.37 -10.77 -15.57
N SER A 650 -7.31 -10.47 -14.27
CA SER A 650 -8.05 -11.22 -13.23
C SER A 650 -9.49 -10.75 -13.04
N GLY A 651 -9.85 -9.55 -13.49
CA GLY A 651 -11.22 -9.04 -13.48
C GLY A 651 -11.99 -9.50 -14.71
N VAL A 652 -11.37 -9.42 -15.89
CA VAL A 652 -11.87 -10.01 -17.15
C VAL A 652 -12.16 -11.51 -16.97
N LEU A 653 -11.22 -12.26 -16.39
CA LEU A 653 -11.39 -13.67 -16.04
C LEU A 653 -12.64 -13.93 -15.17
N GLN A 654 -13.01 -13.00 -14.27
CA GLN A 654 -14.20 -13.17 -13.43
C GLN A 654 -15.48 -13.10 -14.29
N PHE A 655 -15.59 -12.13 -15.20
CA PHE A 655 -16.74 -12.04 -16.12
C PHE A 655 -16.81 -13.23 -17.09
N GLU A 656 -15.65 -13.71 -17.57
CA GLU A 656 -15.58 -14.92 -18.42
C GLU A 656 -16.06 -16.18 -17.68
N ILE A 657 -15.72 -16.30 -16.39
CA ILE A 657 -16.23 -17.36 -15.51
C ILE A 657 -17.74 -17.22 -15.30
N GLU A 658 -18.22 -16.02 -14.94
CA GLU A 658 -19.64 -15.73 -14.72
C GLU A 658 -20.50 -16.02 -15.96
N GLN A 659 -20.01 -15.67 -17.15
CA GLN A 659 -20.65 -16.00 -18.43
C GLN A 659 -20.77 -17.50 -18.64
N ILE A 660 -19.68 -18.27 -18.49
CA ILE A 660 -19.67 -19.72 -18.75
C ILE A 660 -20.55 -20.50 -17.75
N LEU A 661 -20.66 -20.01 -16.52
CA LEU A 661 -21.58 -20.55 -15.52
C LEU A 661 -23.04 -20.29 -15.92
N ALA A 662 -23.36 -19.08 -16.37
CA ALA A 662 -24.70 -18.71 -16.85
C ALA A 662 -25.10 -19.50 -18.12
N GLU A 663 -24.18 -19.67 -19.08
CA GLU A 663 -24.38 -20.48 -20.30
C GLU A 663 -24.63 -21.98 -20.01
N ARG A 664 -24.31 -22.45 -18.80
CA ARG A 664 -24.44 -23.86 -18.38
C ARG A 664 -25.40 -24.07 -17.20
N GLU A 665 -26.15 -23.03 -16.81
CA GLU A 665 -27.10 -23.04 -15.69
C GLU A 665 -26.49 -23.42 -14.32
N ILE A 666 -25.20 -23.14 -14.10
CA ILE A 666 -24.46 -23.44 -12.87
C ILE A 666 -24.43 -22.21 -11.95
N THR A 667 -24.57 -22.40 -10.62
CA THR A 667 -24.51 -21.29 -9.66
C THR A 667 -23.14 -21.14 -9.00
N GLU A 668 -22.80 -19.94 -8.49
CA GLU A 668 -21.53 -19.71 -7.76
C GLU A 668 -21.40 -20.63 -6.53
N SER A 669 -22.52 -21.00 -5.89
CA SER A 669 -22.57 -21.98 -4.80
C SER A 669 -22.01 -23.36 -5.19
N ASP A 670 -22.07 -23.74 -6.46
CA ASP A 670 -21.68 -25.05 -6.96
C ASP A 670 -20.18 -25.16 -7.28
N ILE A 671 -19.45 -24.03 -7.35
CA ILE A 671 -18.02 -23.96 -7.68
C ILE A 671 -17.10 -23.49 -6.53
N GLN A 672 -17.68 -23.12 -5.39
CA GLN A 672 -16.94 -22.56 -4.26
C GLN A 672 -15.96 -23.56 -3.61
N ASN A 673 -14.68 -23.17 -3.54
CA ASN A 673 -13.57 -23.99 -3.02
C ASN A 673 -13.26 -23.71 -1.53
N ASP A 674 -12.86 -24.74 -0.76
CA ASP A 674 -12.40 -24.56 0.63
C ASP A 674 -10.94 -24.09 0.71
N ILE A 675 -10.77 -22.77 0.54
CA ILE A 675 -9.47 -22.10 0.68
C ILE A 675 -8.95 -22.13 2.12
N SER A 676 -9.81 -22.30 3.13
CA SER A 676 -9.37 -22.39 4.53
C SER A 676 -8.67 -23.73 4.78
N GLY A 677 -9.25 -24.83 4.30
CA GLY A 677 -8.64 -26.16 4.28
C GLY A 677 -7.35 -26.16 3.45
N VAL A 678 -7.40 -25.81 2.17
CA VAL A 678 -6.22 -25.87 1.26
C VAL A 678 -5.01 -25.05 1.76
N LEU A 679 -5.22 -23.96 2.52
CA LEU A 679 -4.12 -23.16 3.08
C LEU A 679 -3.55 -23.67 4.42
N ASN A 680 -4.22 -24.59 5.10
CA ASN A 680 -3.90 -24.98 6.49
C ASN A 680 -3.86 -26.48 6.76
N ASP A 681 -4.38 -27.32 5.87
CA ASP A 681 -4.43 -28.77 5.96
C ASP A 681 -3.81 -29.39 4.70
N GLU A 682 -2.70 -30.10 4.89
CA GLU A 682 -1.93 -30.71 3.80
C GLU A 682 -2.67 -31.88 3.14
N SER A 683 -3.59 -32.55 3.84
CA SER A 683 -4.43 -33.61 3.30
C SER A 683 -5.56 -33.08 2.42
N ILE A 684 -6.13 -31.90 2.76
CA ILE A 684 -7.07 -31.19 1.90
C ILE A 684 -6.33 -30.62 0.69
N ALA A 685 -5.16 -30.00 0.91
CA ALA A 685 -4.33 -29.46 -0.18
C ALA A 685 -3.95 -30.54 -1.21
N ALA A 686 -3.61 -31.76 -0.77
CA ALA A 686 -3.30 -32.88 -1.66
C ALA A 686 -4.50 -33.39 -2.48
N GLN A 687 -5.73 -33.27 -1.95
CA GLN A 687 -6.96 -33.63 -2.69
C GLN A 687 -7.35 -32.55 -3.71
N TYR A 688 -7.11 -31.27 -3.40
CA TYR A 688 -7.29 -30.18 -4.37
C TYR A 688 -6.22 -30.18 -5.46
N HIS A 689 -4.94 -30.30 -5.09
CA HIS A 689 -3.80 -30.24 -6.01
C HIS A 689 -3.45 -31.62 -6.56
N ARG A 690 -4.34 -32.15 -7.41
CA ARG A 690 -4.32 -33.50 -7.99
C ARG A 690 -4.11 -33.48 -9.51
N ASN A 691 -3.73 -34.63 -10.07
CA ASN A 691 -3.92 -34.88 -11.50
C ASN A 691 -5.41 -35.17 -11.80
N VAL A 692 -5.88 -34.76 -12.97
CA VAL A 692 -7.24 -35.05 -13.48
C VAL A 692 -7.12 -35.43 -14.96
N THR A 693 -7.68 -36.56 -15.37
CA THR A 693 -7.77 -36.99 -16.78
C THR A 693 -9.10 -36.57 -17.40
N ASP A 694 -9.21 -36.70 -18.72
CA ASP A 694 -10.46 -36.57 -19.47
C ASP A 694 -11.16 -35.20 -19.32
N VAL A 695 -10.36 -34.15 -19.13
CA VAL A 695 -10.84 -32.77 -18.96
C VAL A 695 -11.05 -32.13 -20.33
N GLU A 696 -12.32 -31.93 -20.72
CA GLU A 696 -12.70 -31.23 -21.96
C GLU A 696 -12.64 -29.71 -21.80
N ILE A 697 -11.94 -29.03 -22.71
CA ILE A 697 -11.84 -27.57 -22.74
C ILE A 697 -13.08 -26.98 -23.43
N ILE A 698 -13.87 -26.22 -22.66
CA ILE A 698 -15.19 -25.72 -23.09
C ILE A 698 -15.15 -24.31 -23.68
N ALA A 699 -14.12 -23.52 -23.35
CA ALA A 699 -13.95 -22.14 -23.80
C ALA A 699 -12.48 -21.70 -23.72
N LEU A 700 -12.18 -20.48 -24.18
CA LEU A 700 -10.84 -19.89 -24.19
C LEU A 700 -10.93 -18.45 -23.68
N THR A 701 -10.14 -18.12 -22.66
CA THR A 701 -10.06 -16.77 -22.07
C THR A 701 -9.43 -15.75 -23.01
N SER A 702 -9.66 -14.46 -22.73
CA SER A 702 -8.95 -13.32 -23.32
C SER A 702 -7.43 -13.32 -23.09
N ASN A 703 -6.92 -14.20 -22.21
CA ASN A 703 -5.49 -14.44 -21.98
C ASN A 703 -4.92 -15.63 -22.79
N ALA A 704 -5.74 -16.27 -23.64
CA ALA A 704 -5.43 -17.51 -24.36
C ALA A 704 -5.10 -18.71 -23.44
N GLU A 705 -5.93 -18.88 -22.41
CA GLU A 705 -5.92 -20.05 -21.53
C GLU A 705 -7.26 -20.77 -21.63
N GLY A 706 -7.23 -22.09 -21.78
CA GLY A 706 -8.44 -22.92 -21.87
C GLY A 706 -9.18 -22.94 -20.54
N LEU A 707 -10.51 -22.84 -20.59
CA LEU A 707 -11.38 -23.06 -19.44
C LEU A 707 -12.05 -24.43 -19.55
N ALA A 708 -12.15 -25.11 -18.41
CA ALA A 708 -12.88 -26.37 -18.28
C ALA A 708 -13.59 -26.45 -16.92
N LEU A 709 -14.50 -27.42 -16.79
CA LEU A 709 -15.20 -27.75 -15.55
C LEU A 709 -14.79 -29.16 -15.11
N ILE A 710 -14.35 -29.30 -13.86
CA ILE A 710 -13.97 -30.57 -13.25
C ILE A 710 -14.78 -30.82 -11.98
N ALA A 711 -15.02 -32.09 -11.61
CA ALA A 711 -15.69 -32.43 -10.36
C ALA A 711 -14.86 -31.98 -9.13
N ASN A 712 -15.52 -31.44 -8.11
CA ASN A 712 -14.87 -31.05 -6.85
C ASN A 712 -14.42 -32.31 -6.06
N PRO A 713 -13.20 -32.31 -5.48
CA PRO A 713 -12.64 -33.52 -4.86
C PRO A 713 -13.30 -33.90 -3.52
N LEU A 714 -13.97 -32.97 -2.84
CA LEU A 714 -14.59 -33.21 -1.53
C LEU A 714 -16.12 -33.38 -1.61
N ASP A 715 -16.78 -32.70 -2.56
CA ASP A 715 -18.22 -32.80 -2.78
C ASP A 715 -18.51 -33.16 -4.25
N PRO A 716 -18.82 -34.44 -4.56
CA PRO A 716 -19.11 -34.88 -5.93
C PRO A 716 -20.33 -34.23 -6.59
N LYS A 717 -21.12 -33.43 -5.87
CA LYS A 717 -22.20 -32.60 -6.46
C LYS A 717 -21.71 -31.25 -6.96
N LYS A 718 -20.54 -30.82 -6.53
CA LYS A 718 -19.90 -29.55 -6.89
C LYS A 718 -18.88 -29.73 -7.99
N GLN A 719 -18.55 -28.62 -8.63
CA GLN A 719 -17.52 -28.54 -9.66
C GLN A 719 -16.42 -27.57 -9.24
N GLN A 720 -15.42 -27.41 -10.09
CA GLN A 720 -14.40 -26.37 -10.02
C GLN A 720 -14.16 -25.88 -11.45
N VAL A 721 -14.12 -24.57 -11.66
CA VAL A 721 -13.60 -24.03 -12.92
C VAL A 721 -12.08 -24.16 -12.90
N VAL A 722 -11.49 -24.69 -13.96
CA VAL A 722 -10.04 -24.85 -14.09
C VAL A 722 -9.50 -24.13 -15.32
N ILE A 723 -8.36 -23.46 -15.11
CA ILE A 723 -7.60 -22.76 -16.14
C ILE A 723 -6.47 -23.68 -16.60
N VAL A 724 -6.38 -23.92 -17.91
CA VAL A 724 -5.45 -24.84 -18.57
C VAL A 724 -4.65 -24.09 -19.65
N PRO A 725 -3.41 -23.67 -19.38
CA PRO A 725 -2.56 -23.02 -20.37
C PRO A 725 -2.22 -23.96 -21.55
N PHE A 726 -2.15 -23.39 -22.76
CA PHE A 726 -1.84 -24.11 -24.02
C PHE A 726 -2.86 -25.21 -24.42
N ALA A 727 -4.05 -25.21 -23.82
CA ALA A 727 -5.18 -26.03 -24.26
C ALA A 727 -6.25 -25.14 -24.91
N ILE A 728 -6.79 -25.57 -26.05
CA ILE A 728 -7.79 -24.82 -26.83
C ILE A 728 -9.16 -25.50 -26.78
N THR A 729 -10.22 -24.77 -27.10
CA THR A 729 -11.60 -25.28 -27.06
C THR A 729 -11.76 -26.54 -27.91
N GLY A 730 -12.31 -27.60 -27.32
CA GLY A 730 -12.46 -28.92 -27.93
C GLY A 730 -11.30 -29.90 -27.72
N ASP A 731 -10.17 -29.48 -27.11
CA ASP A 731 -9.16 -30.42 -26.60
C ASP A 731 -9.74 -31.22 -25.41
N VAL A 732 -9.32 -32.48 -25.27
CA VAL A 732 -9.51 -33.28 -24.05
C VAL A 732 -8.13 -33.61 -23.47
N CYS A 733 -7.92 -33.27 -22.20
CA CYS A 733 -6.61 -33.18 -21.58
C CYS A 733 -6.46 -34.02 -20.31
N GLU A 734 -5.22 -34.39 -19.99
CA GLU A 734 -4.77 -34.67 -18.64
C GLU A 734 -4.07 -33.42 -18.09
N ILE A 735 -4.44 -33.01 -16.87
CA ILE A 735 -3.94 -31.79 -16.22
C ILE A 735 -3.49 -32.07 -14.79
N ARG A 736 -2.61 -31.22 -14.25
CA ARG A 736 -2.27 -31.15 -12.82
C ARG A 736 -2.78 -29.85 -12.23
N VAL A 737 -3.78 -29.91 -11.36
CA VAL A 737 -4.16 -28.77 -10.52
C VAL A 737 -3.05 -28.53 -9.50
N PHE A 738 -2.53 -27.31 -9.39
CA PHE A 738 -1.43 -26.99 -8.47
C PHE A 738 -1.73 -25.84 -7.50
N LYS A 739 -2.80 -25.07 -7.72
CA LYS A 739 -3.15 -23.89 -6.92
C LYS A 739 -4.65 -23.59 -7.00
N THR A 740 -5.24 -23.28 -5.84
CA THR A 740 -6.69 -23.10 -5.67
C THR A 740 -7.04 -21.65 -5.32
N HIS A 741 -8.04 -21.07 -5.97
CA HIS A 741 -8.67 -19.77 -5.68
C HIS A 741 -10.16 -19.99 -5.33
N PRO A 742 -10.87 -19.00 -4.72
CA PRO A 742 -12.24 -19.20 -4.24
C PRO A 742 -13.21 -19.80 -5.28
N ASN A 743 -13.12 -19.36 -6.54
CA ASN A 743 -14.07 -19.70 -7.60
C ASN A 743 -13.42 -20.46 -8.78
N TYR A 744 -12.10 -20.65 -8.79
CA TYR A 744 -11.37 -21.36 -9.85
C TYR A 744 -10.07 -21.98 -9.36
N VAL A 745 -9.44 -22.83 -10.17
CA VAL A 745 -8.12 -23.42 -9.90
C VAL A 745 -7.16 -23.24 -11.09
N GLU A 746 -5.87 -23.08 -10.81
CA GLU A 746 -4.81 -23.05 -11.82
C GLU A 746 -4.22 -24.45 -12.01
N SER A 747 -3.94 -24.83 -13.26
CA SER A 747 -3.41 -26.13 -13.62
C SER A 747 -2.28 -26.09 -14.66
N ASP A 748 -1.52 -27.18 -14.74
CA ASP A 748 -0.55 -27.46 -15.79
C ASP A 748 -1.12 -28.48 -16.78
N LEU A 749 -0.98 -28.25 -18.08
CA LEU A 749 -1.33 -29.22 -19.11
C LEU A 749 -0.30 -30.37 -19.16
N LEU A 750 -0.66 -31.55 -18.68
CA LEU A 750 0.25 -32.69 -18.64
C LEU A 750 0.31 -33.43 -19.97
N LYS A 751 -0.84 -33.61 -20.64
CA LYS A 751 -0.97 -34.35 -21.89
C LYS A 751 -2.26 -33.98 -22.62
N ILE A 752 -2.24 -33.98 -23.96
CA ILE A 752 -3.45 -33.97 -24.79
C ILE A 752 -3.86 -35.42 -25.06
N LEU A 753 -5.10 -35.79 -24.72
CA LEU A 753 -5.67 -37.13 -24.90
C LEU A 753 -6.41 -37.24 -26.24
N LYS A 754 -7.10 -36.16 -26.62
CA LYS A 754 -7.75 -35.96 -27.93
C LYS A 754 -7.58 -34.49 -28.31
N PRO A 755 -6.96 -34.16 -29.46
CA PRO A 755 -6.84 -32.77 -29.91
C PRO A 755 -8.18 -32.23 -30.45
N SER A 756 -8.36 -30.91 -30.32
CA SER A 756 -9.41 -30.15 -31.00
C SER A 756 -9.24 -30.19 -32.53
N PRO A 757 -10.31 -30.14 -33.33
CA PRO A 757 -10.22 -29.98 -34.80
C PRO A 757 -9.49 -28.70 -35.25
N GLU A 758 -9.37 -27.69 -34.38
CA GLU A 758 -8.62 -26.46 -34.68
C GLU A 758 -7.12 -26.56 -34.38
N ARG A 759 -6.67 -27.58 -33.63
CA ARG A 759 -5.28 -27.75 -33.23
C ARG A 759 -4.45 -28.30 -34.39
N GLN A 760 -3.38 -27.59 -34.73
CA GLN A 760 -2.38 -27.97 -35.73
C GLN A 760 -0.99 -27.76 -35.13
N ASP A 761 -0.52 -28.73 -34.35
CA ASP A 761 0.77 -28.65 -33.65
C ASP A 761 1.97 -28.56 -34.64
N GLU A 762 1.78 -28.90 -35.92
CA GLU A 762 2.74 -28.70 -37.01
C GLU A 762 3.02 -27.22 -37.32
N LEU A 763 2.13 -26.30 -36.89
CA LEU A 763 2.34 -24.85 -37.01
C LEU A 763 3.33 -24.31 -35.96
N ILE A 764 3.65 -25.10 -34.91
CA ILE A 764 4.46 -24.66 -33.78
C ILE A 764 5.94 -24.57 -34.15
N ARG A 765 6.40 -23.35 -34.46
CA ARG A 765 7.79 -23.06 -34.85
C ARG A 765 8.73 -22.86 -33.67
N CYS A 766 8.24 -22.49 -32.48
CA CYS A 766 9.10 -22.19 -31.34
C CYS A 766 9.41 -23.44 -30.51
N ARG A 767 10.70 -23.73 -30.30
CA ARG A 767 11.16 -24.86 -29.45
C ARG A 767 10.75 -24.72 -27.98
N TYR A 768 10.51 -23.50 -27.51
CA TYR A 768 10.02 -23.18 -26.16
C TYR A 768 8.49 -23.08 -26.05
N PHE A 769 7.73 -23.22 -27.14
CA PHE A 769 6.28 -23.16 -27.07
C PHE A 769 5.74 -24.32 -26.24
N GLY A 770 4.87 -24.01 -25.28
CA GLY A 770 4.49 -24.89 -24.17
C GLY A 770 5.13 -24.49 -22.83
N LYS A 771 6.36 -23.95 -22.79
CA LYS A 771 6.98 -23.47 -21.54
C LYS A 771 7.04 -21.96 -21.42
N CYS A 772 7.44 -21.27 -22.50
CA CYS A 772 7.62 -19.83 -22.51
C CYS A 772 6.26 -19.10 -22.51
N SER A 773 6.09 -18.11 -21.62
CA SER A 773 4.89 -17.25 -21.59
C SER A 773 4.76 -16.28 -22.79
N GLY A 774 5.72 -16.24 -23.71
CA GLY A 774 5.79 -15.26 -24.79
C GLY A 774 4.82 -15.44 -25.97
N CYS A 775 4.27 -16.64 -26.17
CA CYS A 775 3.29 -16.95 -27.22
C CYS A 775 2.22 -17.91 -26.68
N GLN A 776 1.00 -17.87 -27.21
CA GLN A 776 -0.14 -18.68 -26.77
C GLN A 776 -1.01 -19.28 -27.89
N TYR A 777 -0.70 -18.99 -29.17
CA TYR A 777 -1.53 -19.41 -30.31
C TYR A 777 -0.75 -20.14 -31.44
N GLN A 778 0.45 -20.68 -31.17
CA GLN A 778 1.25 -21.29 -32.25
C GLN A 778 0.70 -22.63 -32.77
N GLU A 779 -0.26 -23.24 -32.04
CA GLU A 779 -1.03 -24.41 -32.44
C GLU A 779 -2.29 -24.06 -33.27
N LEU A 780 -2.59 -22.78 -33.48
CA LEU A 780 -3.80 -22.30 -34.15
C LEU A 780 -3.51 -21.70 -35.54
N PRO A 781 -4.31 -22.06 -36.57
CA PRO A 781 -4.31 -21.36 -37.86
C PRO A 781 -4.51 -19.86 -37.68
N TYR A 782 -3.78 -19.04 -38.45
CA TYR A 782 -3.74 -17.59 -38.22
C TYR A 782 -5.10 -16.90 -38.34
N ALA A 783 -5.99 -17.38 -39.23
CA ALA A 783 -7.37 -16.88 -39.30
C ALA A 783 -8.15 -17.09 -37.98
N THR A 784 -8.00 -18.26 -37.35
CA THR A 784 -8.59 -18.56 -36.05
C THR A 784 -8.02 -17.67 -34.94
N GLN A 785 -6.74 -17.28 -35.02
CA GLN A 785 -6.16 -16.30 -34.08
C GLN A 785 -6.82 -14.92 -34.19
N LEU A 786 -7.13 -14.46 -35.42
CA LEU A 786 -7.80 -13.19 -35.67
C LEU A 786 -9.26 -13.21 -35.19
N GLU A 787 -9.94 -14.36 -35.32
CA GLU A 787 -11.31 -14.56 -34.83
C GLU A 787 -11.38 -14.62 -33.30
N TYR A 788 -10.48 -15.35 -32.64
CA TYR A 788 -10.40 -15.29 -31.17
C TYR A 788 -10.11 -13.86 -30.66
N LYS A 789 -9.29 -13.09 -31.38
CA LYS A 789 -9.06 -11.66 -31.07
C LYS A 789 -10.29 -10.79 -31.31
N ARG A 790 -11.09 -11.06 -32.35
CA ARG A 790 -12.38 -10.40 -32.59
C ARG A 790 -13.31 -10.64 -31.41
N ARG A 791 -13.43 -11.91 -30.99
CA ARG A 791 -14.26 -12.32 -29.84
C ARG A 791 -13.78 -11.71 -28.52
N THR A 792 -12.48 -11.48 -28.31
CA THR A 792 -11.98 -10.72 -27.14
C THR A 792 -12.51 -9.29 -27.12
N VAL A 793 -12.60 -8.62 -28.28
CA VAL A 793 -13.21 -7.28 -28.39
C VAL A 793 -14.73 -7.36 -28.12
N GLU A 794 -15.43 -8.31 -28.73
CA GLU A 794 -16.88 -8.51 -28.53
C GLU A 794 -17.22 -8.76 -27.05
N ASN A 795 -16.51 -9.67 -26.39
CA ASN A 795 -16.65 -9.93 -24.95
C ASN A 795 -16.36 -8.69 -24.09
N ALA A 796 -15.32 -7.91 -24.43
CA ALA A 796 -14.98 -6.69 -23.70
C ALA A 796 -16.13 -5.69 -23.66
N TYR A 797 -16.81 -5.45 -24.80
CA TYR A 797 -17.98 -4.57 -24.86
C TYR A 797 -19.24 -5.23 -24.28
N ALA A 798 -19.40 -6.55 -24.38
CA ALA A 798 -20.52 -7.25 -23.75
C ALA A 798 -20.48 -7.17 -22.21
N HIS A 799 -19.30 -7.31 -21.60
CA HIS A 799 -19.12 -7.28 -20.14
C HIS A 799 -19.05 -5.86 -19.58
N LEU A 800 -18.36 -4.93 -20.26
CA LEU A 800 -18.05 -3.59 -19.72
C LEU A 800 -18.80 -2.44 -20.40
N ALA A 801 -19.54 -2.70 -21.48
CA ALA A 801 -20.51 -1.76 -22.07
C ALA A 801 -21.95 -2.34 -22.19
N PRO A 802 -22.48 -3.04 -21.17
CA PRO A 802 -23.72 -3.81 -21.28
C PRO A 802 -24.95 -2.94 -21.52
N ASP A 803 -24.94 -1.67 -21.13
CA ASP A 803 -26.11 -0.80 -21.30
C ASP A 803 -26.11 -0.11 -22.67
N LEU A 804 -24.94 0.17 -23.25
CA LEU A 804 -24.86 0.55 -24.67
C LEU A 804 -25.31 -0.59 -25.59
N LEU A 805 -24.97 -1.84 -25.23
CA LEU A 805 -25.43 -3.03 -25.94
C LEU A 805 -26.97 -3.18 -25.86
N LYS A 806 -27.56 -3.10 -24.66
CA LYS A 806 -29.03 -3.14 -24.47
C LYS A 806 -29.76 -1.98 -25.18
N GLN A 807 -29.12 -0.82 -25.31
CA GLN A 807 -29.67 0.34 -26.00
C GLN A 807 -29.51 0.28 -27.53
N GLY A 808 -28.80 -0.73 -28.08
CA GLY A 808 -28.49 -0.79 -29.52
C GLY A 808 -27.57 0.34 -30.01
N LYS A 809 -26.74 0.90 -29.12
CA LYS A 809 -25.81 2.02 -29.41
C LYS A 809 -24.43 1.58 -29.90
N LEU A 810 -24.13 0.29 -29.88
CA LEU A 810 -22.87 -0.28 -30.37
C LEU A 810 -23.06 -0.81 -31.81
N PRO A 811 -22.10 -0.58 -32.73
CA PRO A 811 -22.06 -1.25 -34.02
C PRO A 811 -21.64 -2.72 -33.85
N GLU A 812 -21.77 -3.51 -34.91
CA GLU A 812 -21.07 -4.80 -35.00
C GLU A 812 -19.55 -4.57 -34.92
N ILE A 813 -18.85 -5.44 -34.18
CA ILE A 813 -17.39 -5.41 -34.11
C ILE A 813 -16.82 -5.89 -35.45
N GLY A 814 -16.00 -5.07 -36.10
CA GLY A 814 -15.37 -5.42 -37.37
C GLY A 814 -14.26 -6.47 -37.22
N GLU A 815 -14.01 -7.20 -38.31
CA GLU A 815 -12.93 -8.19 -38.42
C GLU A 815 -11.58 -7.66 -37.92
N THR A 816 -10.84 -8.49 -37.18
CA THR A 816 -9.50 -8.15 -36.68
C THR A 816 -8.51 -8.02 -37.84
N VAL A 817 -7.92 -6.84 -38.00
CA VAL A 817 -6.98 -6.55 -39.10
C VAL A 817 -5.67 -7.30 -38.89
N ALA A 818 -5.30 -8.09 -39.89
CA ALA A 818 -4.11 -8.94 -39.89
C ALA A 818 -2.78 -8.17 -39.86
N SER A 819 -1.77 -8.78 -39.24
CA SER A 819 -0.39 -8.29 -39.25
C SER A 819 0.36 -8.78 -40.50
N PRO A 820 1.10 -7.92 -41.23
CA PRO A 820 1.89 -8.34 -42.39
C PRO A 820 3.01 -9.35 -42.06
N LYS A 821 3.48 -9.42 -40.81
CA LYS A 821 4.48 -10.38 -40.35
C LYS A 821 3.99 -11.14 -39.10
N GLN A 822 3.70 -12.44 -39.26
CA GLN A 822 3.32 -13.34 -38.16
C GLN A 822 4.50 -13.70 -37.22
N PHE A 823 5.73 -13.53 -37.69
CA PHE A 823 6.99 -13.85 -36.99
C PHE A 823 8.05 -12.81 -37.38
N GLY A 824 9.13 -12.68 -36.61
CA GLY A 824 10.22 -11.75 -36.95
C GLY A 824 9.82 -10.27 -37.00
N TYR A 825 8.84 -9.85 -36.19
CA TYR A 825 8.22 -8.51 -36.22
C TYR A 825 8.56 -7.62 -35.02
N ARG A 826 9.00 -8.22 -33.90
CA ARG A 826 9.04 -7.56 -32.60
C ARG A 826 10.36 -6.82 -32.34
N THR A 827 10.32 -5.49 -32.36
CA THR A 827 11.49 -4.60 -32.25
C THR A 827 11.98 -4.32 -30.82
N LYS A 828 11.30 -4.85 -29.79
CA LYS A 828 11.74 -4.76 -28.38
C LYS A 828 11.54 -6.08 -27.64
N LEU A 829 12.63 -6.62 -27.08
CA LEU A 829 12.63 -7.71 -26.12
C LEU A 829 13.33 -7.29 -24.82
N THR A 830 12.91 -7.90 -23.72
CA THR A 830 13.43 -7.60 -22.37
C THR A 830 13.67 -8.90 -21.60
N PRO A 831 14.66 -9.72 -22.00
CA PRO A 831 15.02 -10.93 -21.28
C PRO A 831 15.56 -10.59 -19.88
N HIS A 832 15.24 -11.42 -18.90
CA HIS A 832 15.59 -11.22 -17.50
C HIS A 832 16.12 -12.51 -16.87
N PHE A 833 16.74 -12.37 -15.70
CA PHE A 833 17.25 -13.47 -14.88
C PHE A 833 17.07 -13.15 -13.39
N ASP A 834 16.79 -14.17 -12.58
CA ASP A 834 16.66 -14.04 -11.13
C ASP A 834 17.96 -14.37 -10.39
N LEU A 835 18.26 -13.62 -9.32
CA LEU A 835 19.28 -13.98 -8.33
C LEU A 835 18.69 -13.98 -6.90
N PRO A 836 18.87 -15.06 -6.12
CA PRO A 836 18.25 -15.18 -4.80
C PRO A 836 18.96 -14.31 -3.74
N ARG A 837 18.21 -13.38 -3.13
CA ARG A 837 18.67 -12.34 -2.17
C ARG A 837 19.55 -12.80 -0.97
N LYS A 838 19.74 -14.10 -0.74
CA LYS A 838 20.51 -14.67 0.39
C LYS A 838 21.46 -15.82 0.02
N LYS A 839 21.67 -16.11 -1.27
CA LYS A 839 22.58 -17.18 -1.72
C LYS A 839 23.33 -16.77 -2.98
N THR A 840 24.65 -16.88 -2.98
CA THR A 840 25.44 -16.85 -4.22
C THR A 840 25.14 -18.12 -5.01
N LEU A 841 24.80 -18.01 -6.30
CA LEU A 841 24.65 -19.18 -7.16
C LEU A 841 26.03 -19.75 -7.53
N THR A 842 26.14 -21.08 -7.47
CA THR A 842 27.33 -21.82 -7.94
C THR A 842 27.28 -22.12 -9.45
N TYR A 843 26.10 -22.00 -10.06
CA TYR A 843 25.81 -22.24 -11.46
C TYR A 843 25.25 -20.97 -12.12
N ARG A 844 25.40 -20.88 -13.44
CA ARG A 844 24.90 -19.77 -14.25
C ARG A 844 23.36 -19.75 -14.24
N PRO A 845 22.69 -18.64 -13.86
CA PRO A 845 21.23 -18.55 -13.85
C PRO A 845 20.65 -18.60 -15.28
N THR A 846 19.34 -18.86 -15.38
CA THR A 846 18.60 -18.82 -16.64
C THR A 846 18.30 -17.37 -17.05
N LEU A 847 18.47 -17.07 -18.34
CA LEU A 847 18.26 -15.75 -18.94
C LEU A 847 17.26 -15.90 -20.10
N GLY A 848 16.11 -15.23 -19.98
CA GLY A 848 15.04 -15.34 -20.95
C GLY A 848 13.73 -14.75 -20.46
N PHE A 849 12.64 -15.50 -20.55
CA PHE A 849 11.28 -15.04 -20.24
C PHE A 849 10.58 -15.95 -19.24
N GLY A 850 9.57 -15.44 -18.53
CA GLY A 850 8.86 -16.21 -17.50
C GLY A 850 8.21 -17.48 -18.05
N SER A 851 8.21 -18.55 -17.26
CA SER A 851 7.50 -19.80 -17.56
C SER A 851 5.99 -19.66 -17.32
N LYS A 852 5.15 -20.27 -18.17
CA LYS A 852 3.69 -20.35 -17.98
C LYS A 852 3.29 -21.77 -17.55
N GLY A 853 3.09 -21.96 -16.25
CA GLY A 853 2.92 -23.30 -15.66
C GLY A 853 4.19 -24.16 -15.78
N LYS A 854 4.02 -25.47 -15.62
CA LYS A 854 5.00 -26.54 -15.85
C LYS A 854 4.38 -27.71 -16.61
N PRO A 855 3.89 -27.49 -17.85
CA PRO A 855 3.29 -28.54 -18.66
C PRO A 855 4.32 -29.56 -19.17
N THR A 856 3.83 -30.75 -19.53
CA THR A 856 4.64 -31.89 -20.01
C THR A 856 4.12 -32.51 -21.29
N TRP A 857 3.10 -31.91 -21.94
CA TRP A 857 2.45 -32.46 -23.13
C TRP A 857 3.35 -32.45 -24.37
N ARG A 858 4.41 -31.63 -24.36
CA ARG A 858 5.40 -31.46 -25.43
C ARG A 858 6.80 -31.41 -24.84
N ASP A 859 7.73 -32.16 -25.42
CA ASP A 859 9.15 -32.05 -25.08
C ASP A 859 9.70 -30.70 -25.56
N THR A 860 10.32 -29.95 -24.65
CA THR A 860 10.55 -28.50 -24.80
C THR A 860 11.75 -27.99 -24.00
N ASP A 861 12.58 -27.21 -24.67
CA ASP A 861 13.83 -26.63 -24.16
C ASP A 861 13.62 -25.60 -23.03
N GLY A 862 14.74 -25.20 -22.41
CA GLY A 862 14.81 -24.03 -21.51
C GLY A 862 14.57 -24.32 -20.02
N GLY A 863 14.37 -25.58 -19.63
CA GLY A 863 14.30 -26.04 -18.25
C GLY A 863 12.94 -25.84 -17.56
N ASP A 864 12.91 -26.01 -16.23
CA ASP A 864 11.69 -25.98 -15.40
C ASP A 864 11.74 -24.88 -14.31
N SER A 865 12.58 -23.87 -14.51
CA SER A 865 12.74 -22.67 -13.68
C SER A 865 11.62 -21.65 -13.93
N GLY A 866 11.47 -20.67 -13.02
CA GLY A 866 10.49 -19.58 -13.18
C GLY A 866 10.79 -18.65 -14.37
N VAL A 867 12.04 -18.63 -14.82
CA VAL A 867 12.50 -18.06 -16.09
C VAL A 867 12.99 -19.22 -16.97
N VAL A 868 12.44 -19.32 -18.19
CA VAL A 868 12.88 -20.26 -19.23
C VAL A 868 14.16 -19.72 -19.85
N ASP A 869 15.22 -20.52 -19.92
CA ASP A 869 16.47 -20.10 -20.58
C ASP A 869 16.33 -20.15 -22.10
N ILE A 870 16.50 -19.00 -22.76
CA ILE A 870 16.15 -18.81 -24.16
C ILE A 870 17.30 -18.12 -24.90
N GLU A 871 17.75 -18.64 -26.04
CA GLU A 871 18.74 -17.95 -26.91
C GLU A 871 18.15 -17.25 -28.13
N GLU A 872 16.97 -17.65 -28.61
CA GLU A 872 16.26 -16.95 -29.68
C GLU A 872 14.76 -16.87 -29.42
N CYS A 873 14.14 -15.83 -29.98
CA CYS A 873 12.71 -15.59 -29.90
C CYS A 873 12.18 -15.35 -31.32
N ILE A 874 11.45 -16.32 -31.88
CA ILE A 874 11.04 -16.31 -33.30
C ILE A 874 10.09 -15.16 -33.68
N ILE A 875 9.46 -14.49 -32.71
CA ILE A 875 8.69 -13.27 -32.95
C ILE A 875 9.56 -12.00 -32.91
N GLY A 876 10.73 -12.05 -32.28
CA GLY A 876 11.75 -10.99 -32.32
C GLY A 876 12.38 -10.86 -33.70
N THR A 877 12.73 -9.64 -34.11
CA THR A 877 13.37 -9.42 -35.42
C THR A 877 14.74 -10.10 -35.51
N PRO A 878 15.29 -10.35 -36.72
CA PRO A 878 16.58 -11.03 -36.88
C PRO A 878 17.73 -10.35 -36.10
N ILE A 879 17.78 -9.02 -36.10
CA ILE A 879 18.82 -8.26 -35.40
C ILE A 879 18.67 -8.33 -33.87
N ILE A 880 17.44 -8.38 -33.36
CA ILE A 880 17.15 -8.61 -31.95
C ILE A 880 17.64 -9.99 -31.49
N ASN A 881 17.55 -11.02 -32.33
CA ASN A 881 18.08 -12.35 -32.03
C ASN A 881 19.62 -12.42 -32.11
N VAL A 882 20.26 -11.66 -33.01
CA VAL A 882 21.72 -11.47 -32.98
C VAL A 882 22.15 -10.78 -31.69
N GLY A 883 21.42 -9.74 -31.25
CA GLY A 883 21.61 -9.11 -29.95
C GLY A 883 21.45 -10.09 -28.78
N MET A 884 20.39 -10.90 -28.78
CA MET A 884 20.16 -11.94 -27.76
C MET A 884 21.34 -12.91 -27.64
N ALA A 885 21.88 -13.38 -28.77
CA ALA A 885 23.06 -14.24 -28.78
C ALA A 885 24.31 -13.53 -28.21
N ASN A 886 24.54 -12.27 -28.58
CA ASN A 886 25.66 -11.47 -28.10
C ASN A 886 25.57 -11.18 -26.59
N GLU A 887 24.43 -10.69 -26.10
CA GLU A 887 24.24 -10.41 -24.68
C GLU A 887 24.30 -11.69 -23.83
N ARG A 888 23.83 -12.84 -24.35
CA ARG A 888 24.01 -14.15 -23.67
C ARG A 888 25.49 -14.56 -23.59
N ARG A 889 26.28 -14.31 -24.64
CA ARG A 889 27.74 -14.56 -24.65
C ARG A 889 28.46 -13.71 -23.60
N GLN A 890 28.10 -12.44 -23.47
CA GLN A 890 28.63 -11.57 -22.41
C GLN A 890 28.13 -12.02 -21.03
N PHE A 891 26.85 -12.34 -20.90
CA PHE A 891 26.24 -12.78 -19.64
C PHE A 891 26.90 -14.04 -19.07
N GLU A 892 27.35 -14.98 -19.90
CA GLU A 892 28.08 -16.18 -19.46
C GLU A 892 29.37 -15.84 -18.69
N GLN A 893 30.02 -14.73 -19.04
CA GLN A 893 31.21 -14.20 -18.38
C GLN A 893 30.83 -13.32 -17.17
N ASP A 894 29.78 -12.51 -17.33
CA ASP A 894 29.47 -11.40 -16.43
C ASP A 894 28.44 -11.71 -15.34
N TRP A 895 27.67 -12.82 -15.39
CA TRP A 895 26.58 -13.10 -14.44
C TRP A 895 27.02 -13.06 -12.97
N LYS A 896 28.28 -13.43 -12.68
CA LYS A 896 28.89 -13.39 -11.33
C LYS A 896 29.10 -11.97 -10.78
N LYS A 897 29.10 -10.94 -11.63
CA LYS A 897 29.25 -9.53 -11.26
C LYS A 897 27.93 -8.94 -10.69
N TYR A 898 26.79 -9.53 -11.04
CA TYR A 898 25.46 -9.04 -10.65
C TYR A 898 25.12 -9.40 -9.20
N LYS A 899 24.69 -8.39 -8.42
CA LYS A 899 24.30 -8.55 -7.00
C LYS A 899 22.81 -8.81 -6.77
N LYS A 900 21.99 -8.62 -7.81
CA LYS A 900 20.53 -8.81 -7.86
C LYS A 900 20.17 -9.26 -9.28
N GLY A 901 19.02 -9.92 -9.45
CA GLY A 901 18.47 -10.20 -10.78
C GLY A 901 18.23 -8.90 -11.56
N ALA A 902 18.34 -8.97 -12.89
CA ALA A 902 18.20 -7.81 -13.76
C ALA A 902 17.49 -8.16 -15.07
N THR A 903 17.10 -7.12 -15.82
CA THR A 903 16.52 -7.21 -17.16
C THR A 903 17.48 -6.56 -18.14
N ILE A 904 17.81 -7.26 -19.22
CA ILE A 904 18.61 -6.74 -20.33
C ILE A 904 17.63 -6.16 -21.37
N LEU A 905 17.91 -4.99 -21.92
CA LEU A 905 17.15 -4.44 -23.03
C LEU A 905 17.72 -4.97 -24.35
N LEU A 906 16.85 -5.34 -25.28
CA LEU A 906 17.15 -5.49 -26.69
C LEU A 906 16.15 -4.61 -27.47
N ARG A 907 16.62 -3.56 -28.14
CA ARG A 907 15.79 -2.68 -29.02
C ARG A 907 16.40 -2.64 -30.42
N GLU A 908 15.59 -2.80 -31.46
CA GLU A 908 15.99 -2.56 -32.85
C GLU A 908 16.18 -1.06 -33.07
N HIS A 909 17.29 -0.71 -33.69
CA HIS A 909 17.64 0.64 -34.09
C HIS A 909 17.79 0.69 -35.60
N THR A 910 16.84 1.32 -36.30
CA THR A 910 16.74 1.36 -37.76
C THR A 910 17.15 2.73 -38.29
N ARG A 911 18.19 2.77 -39.14
CA ARG A 911 18.58 3.95 -39.93
C ARG A 911 18.30 3.71 -41.41
N VAL A 912 17.95 4.77 -42.14
CA VAL A 912 18.00 4.76 -43.62
C VAL A 912 19.43 5.09 -44.06
N ALA A 913 20.01 4.29 -44.95
CA ALA A 913 21.32 4.55 -45.52
C ALA A 913 21.22 5.46 -46.76
N THR A 914 22.11 6.44 -46.86
CA THR A 914 22.33 7.24 -48.07
C THR A 914 23.30 6.52 -49.01
N GLU A 915 23.30 6.89 -50.30
CA GLU A 915 24.20 6.32 -51.33
C GLU A 915 25.70 6.41 -50.98
N SER A 916 26.07 7.31 -50.08
CA SER A 916 27.43 7.52 -49.59
C SER A 916 27.87 6.57 -48.48
N CYS A 917 26.93 5.99 -47.71
CA CYS A 917 27.23 5.29 -46.48
C CYS A 917 27.38 3.78 -46.66
N ASN A 918 28.34 3.19 -45.97
CA ASN A 918 28.68 1.77 -46.10
C ASN A 918 28.62 1.02 -44.76
N THR A 919 28.49 -0.30 -44.80
CA THR A 919 28.31 -1.14 -43.60
C THR A 919 29.43 -1.01 -42.56
N ILE A 920 30.66 -0.66 -42.98
CA ILE A 920 31.81 -0.53 -42.07
C ILE A 920 31.66 0.71 -41.17
N GLU A 921 30.99 1.77 -41.64
CA GLU A 921 30.75 2.97 -40.83
C GLU A 921 29.83 2.66 -39.63
N PHE A 922 28.76 1.90 -39.86
CA PHE A 922 27.81 1.50 -38.81
C PHE A 922 28.41 0.47 -37.83
N ASN A 923 29.29 -0.43 -38.30
CA ASN A 923 29.98 -1.41 -37.44
C ASN A 923 30.92 -0.75 -36.39
N ASN A 924 31.44 0.44 -36.68
CA ASN A 924 32.38 1.19 -35.85
C ASN A 924 31.70 2.07 -34.78
N GLU A 925 30.38 2.00 -34.62
CA GLU A 925 29.66 2.82 -33.65
C GLU A 925 30.06 2.51 -32.20
N GLN A 926 29.96 3.52 -31.33
CA GLN A 926 30.36 3.41 -29.92
C GLN A 926 29.36 2.60 -29.07
N GLU A 927 28.07 2.64 -29.40
CA GLU A 927 27.00 2.01 -28.62
C GLU A 927 26.13 1.07 -29.46
N GLY A 928 26.02 -0.18 -29.02
CA GLY A 928 25.28 -1.26 -29.66
C GLY A 928 25.78 -2.63 -29.19
N SER A 929 24.99 -3.68 -29.41
CA SER A 929 25.37 -5.06 -29.06
C SER A 929 26.47 -5.57 -29.98
N ARG A 930 27.49 -6.24 -29.42
CA ARG A 930 28.78 -6.51 -30.11
C ARG A 930 29.03 -7.98 -30.42
N ASP A 931 29.62 -8.21 -31.59
CA ASP A 931 30.06 -9.53 -32.06
C ASP A 931 31.34 -10.02 -31.34
N GLU A 932 31.87 -11.17 -31.74
CA GLU A 932 33.07 -11.79 -31.14
C GLU A 932 34.38 -11.08 -31.51
N ALA A 933 34.37 -10.22 -32.53
CA ALA A 933 35.47 -9.34 -32.89
C ALA A 933 35.34 -7.95 -32.24
N GLY A 934 34.24 -7.68 -31.53
CA GLY A 934 33.96 -6.42 -30.84
C GLY A 934 33.26 -5.36 -31.72
N ASN A 935 32.84 -5.67 -32.94
CA ASN A 935 32.11 -4.75 -33.80
C ASN A 935 30.63 -4.66 -33.38
N VAL A 936 29.97 -3.52 -33.64
CA VAL A 936 28.51 -3.46 -33.49
C VAL A 936 27.87 -4.36 -34.55
N SER A 937 26.97 -5.24 -34.11
CA SER A 937 26.24 -6.13 -35.03
C SER A 937 25.19 -5.35 -35.81
N VAL A 938 25.17 -5.50 -37.14
CA VAL A 938 24.21 -4.86 -38.03
C VAL A 938 23.62 -5.85 -39.05
N ILE A 939 22.39 -5.60 -39.49
CA ILE A 939 21.73 -6.26 -40.61
C ILE A 939 21.27 -5.17 -41.60
N VAL A 940 21.46 -5.42 -42.90
CA VAL A 940 20.97 -4.55 -43.97
C VAL A 940 19.71 -5.19 -44.57
N ASP A 941 18.62 -4.44 -44.54
CA ASP A 941 17.27 -4.80 -45.02
C ASP A 941 16.90 -3.87 -46.19
N LYS A 942 16.07 -4.31 -47.14
CA LYS A 942 15.68 -3.52 -48.31
C LYS A 942 14.17 -3.38 -48.38
N ASN A 943 13.67 -2.15 -48.25
CA ASN A 943 12.26 -1.85 -48.12
C ASN A 943 11.80 -0.94 -49.27
N GLY A 944 11.60 -1.54 -50.44
CA GLY A 944 11.45 -0.79 -51.69
C GLY A 944 12.78 -0.19 -52.12
N ASP A 945 12.80 1.11 -52.41
CA ASP A 945 14.02 1.85 -52.76
C ASP A 945 14.88 2.17 -51.51
N ASP A 946 14.30 2.17 -50.31
CA ASP A 946 15.01 2.43 -49.05
C ASP A 946 15.91 1.26 -48.64
N VAL A 947 17.17 1.56 -48.36
CA VAL A 947 18.11 0.63 -47.71
C VAL A 947 18.13 0.92 -46.20
N LEU A 948 17.68 -0.05 -45.40
CA LEU A 948 17.56 0.08 -43.95
C LEU A 948 18.69 -0.67 -43.24
N VAL A 949 19.51 0.04 -42.46
CA VAL A 949 20.55 -0.54 -41.62
C VAL A 949 20.05 -0.64 -40.19
N LYS A 950 20.05 -1.86 -39.66
CA LYS A 950 19.44 -2.22 -38.37
C LYS A 950 20.51 -2.74 -37.42
N SER A 951 20.63 -2.14 -36.24
CA SER A 951 21.47 -2.64 -35.14
C SER A 951 20.62 -2.99 -33.90
N CYS A 952 21.19 -3.71 -32.94
CA CYS A 952 20.55 -3.99 -31.66
C CYS A 952 21.18 -3.11 -30.55
N VAL A 953 20.34 -2.36 -29.85
CA VAL A 953 20.71 -1.45 -28.76
C VAL A 953 20.31 -2.04 -27.41
N THR A 954 21.23 -1.95 -26.45
CA THR A 954 21.05 -2.48 -25.07
C THR A 954 21.16 -1.42 -23.98
N ASN A 955 21.75 -0.24 -24.28
CA ASN A 955 21.72 0.92 -23.40
C ASN A 955 20.30 1.52 -23.38
N THR A 956 19.64 1.54 -22.21
CA THR A 956 18.28 2.08 -22.03
C THR A 956 18.15 3.58 -22.27
N ARG A 957 19.26 4.33 -22.27
CA ARG A 957 19.33 5.78 -22.49
C ARG A 957 19.87 6.18 -23.86
N GLN A 958 20.27 5.23 -24.70
CA GLN A 958 20.68 5.51 -26.07
C GLN A 958 19.44 5.97 -26.86
N ILE A 959 19.59 7.06 -27.62
CA ILE A 959 18.55 7.53 -28.54
C ILE A 959 18.52 6.57 -29.73
N VAL A 960 17.34 6.05 -30.05
CA VAL A 960 17.12 5.12 -31.16
C VAL A 960 16.18 5.68 -32.20
N THR A 961 16.25 5.16 -33.43
CA THR A 961 15.36 5.50 -34.54
C THR A 961 14.54 4.29 -35.00
N GLU A 962 13.26 4.53 -35.26
CA GLU A 962 12.38 3.61 -36.01
C GLU A 962 11.93 4.30 -37.32
N TYR A 963 11.73 3.51 -38.38
CA TYR A 963 11.31 4.00 -39.70
C TYR A 963 9.95 3.41 -40.09
N ILE A 964 8.98 4.28 -40.39
CA ILE A 964 7.59 3.91 -40.68
C ILE A 964 7.08 4.79 -41.83
N ASN A 965 6.76 4.17 -42.98
CA ASN A 965 6.03 4.80 -44.09
C ASN A 965 6.57 6.20 -44.52
N GLY A 966 7.89 6.31 -44.73
CA GLY A 966 8.55 7.56 -45.10
C GLY A 966 8.90 8.50 -43.93
N PHE A 967 8.53 8.15 -42.69
CA PHE A 967 8.79 8.94 -41.49
C PHE A 967 9.83 8.26 -40.58
N THR A 968 10.72 9.05 -39.97
CA THR A 968 11.72 8.59 -38.97
C THR A 968 11.41 9.15 -37.59
N PHE A 969 11.35 8.30 -36.57
CA PHE A 969 11.02 8.68 -35.19
C PHE A 969 12.19 8.40 -34.24
N GLU A 970 12.69 9.43 -33.55
CA GLU A 970 13.60 9.33 -32.40
C GLU A 970 12.86 9.20 -31.07
N PHE A 971 13.42 8.42 -30.16
CA PHE A 971 13.02 8.27 -28.75
C PHE A 971 14.16 7.59 -27.95
N CYS A 972 14.13 7.62 -26.62
CA CYS A 972 15.10 6.87 -25.80
C CYS A 972 14.75 5.36 -25.81
N ALA A 973 15.73 4.46 -26.01
CA ALA A 973 15.49 3.02 -26.19
C ALA A 973 14.69 2.36 -25.05
N GLY A 974 14.80 2.89 -23.83
CA GLY A 974 14.02 2.50 -22.66
C GLY A 974 12.52 2.84 -22.73
N GLU A 975 12.13 3.92 -23.40
CA GLU A 975 10.75 4.44 -23.49
C GLU A 975 9.76 3.49 -24.20
N PHE A 976 8.48 3.88 -24.19
CA PHE A 976 7.45 3.25 -25.00
C PHE A 976 7.51 3.77 -26.45
N PHE A 977 7.59 2.83 -27.38
CA PHE A 977 7.27 3.02 -28.78
C PHE A 977 6.75 1.70 -29.31
N GLN A 978 5.79 1.74 -30.24
CA GLN A 978 5.12 0.55 -30.73
C GLN A 978 6.12 -0.50 -31.27
N ASN A 979 5.86 -1.77 -30.95
CA ASN A 979 6.87 -2.83 -31.04
C ASN A 979 6.77 -3.71 -32.30
N ASN A 980 5.85 -3.40 -33.22
CA ASN A 980 5.66 -4.10 -34.50
C ASN A 980 5.60 -3.06 -35.61
N ASN A 981 6.76 -2.74 -36.21
CA ASN A 981 6.84 -1.74 -37.28
C ASN A 981 6.16 -2.18 -38.59
N SER A 982 5.82 -3.47 -38.75
CA SER A 982 5.19 -3.98 -39.97
C SER A 982 3.69 -3.66 -40.11
N ILE A 983 2.94 -3.59 -39.01
CA ILE A 983 1.50 -3.27 -39.04
C ILE A 983 1.22 -1.75 -38.93
N LEU A 984 2.17 -0.97 -38.41
CA LEU A 984 2.00 0.47 -38.17
C LEU A 984 1.54 1.29 -39.39
N PRO A 985 1.98 1.03 -40.64
CA PRO A 985 1.43 1.70 -41.82
C PRO A 985 -0.09 1.51 -41.95
N ILE A 986 -0.59 0.28 -41.78
CA ILE A 986 -2.02 -0.07 -41.91
C ILE A 986 -2.84 0.58 -40.78
N VAL A 987 -2.32 0.56 -39.54
CA VAL A 987 -3.00 1.16 -38.38
C VAL A 987 -3.05 2.68 -38.49
N THR A 988 -1.93 3.31 -38.86
CA THR A 988 -1.88 4.78 -39.02
C THR A 988 -2.73 5.23 -40.20
N GLU A 989 -2.75 4.51 -41.32
CA GLU A 989 -3.66 4.78 -42.45
C GLU A 989 -5.15 4.66 -42.05
N TYR A 990 -5.51 3.61 -41.29
CA TYR A 990 -6.88 3.46 -40.79
C TYR A 990 -7.27 4.58 -39.83
N VAL A 991 -6.41 4.94 -38.86
CA VAL A 991 -6.67 6.04 -37.93
C VAL A 991 -6.80 7.36 -38.70
N CYS A 992 -5.88 7.66 -39.62
CA CYS A 992 -5.89 8.91 -40.41
C CYS A 992 -7.10 9.04 -41.33
N SER A 993 -7.52 7.96 -42.01
CA SER A 993 -8.70 7.98 -42.88
C SER A 993 -10.00 8.23 -42.11
N ASN A 994 -10.08 7.80 -40.85
CA ASN A 994 -11.22 8.09 -39.98
C ASN A 994 -11.27 9.53 -39.43
N LEU A 995 -10.23 10.37 -39.59
CA LEU A 995 -10.23 11.75 -39.06
C LEU A 995 -11.13 12.74 -39.83
N GLN A 996 -11.65 12.37 -41.01
CA GLN A 996 -12.37 13.29 -41.89
C GLN A 996 -13.82 13.54 -41.46
N ILE A 997 -14.11 14.75 -40.99
CA ILE A 997 -15.42 15.21 -40.53
C ILE A 997 -16.19 15.99 -41.62
N PRO A 998 -17.53 16.04 -41.56
CA PRO A 998 -18.34 16.90 -42.43
C PRO A 998 -18.03 18.39 -42.16
N ARG A 999 -17.48 19.08 -43.16
CA ARG A 999 -17.17 20.53 -43.13
C ARG A 999 -17.45 21.16 -44.49
N LYS A 1000 -17.48 22.50 -44.58
CA LYS A 1000 -17.68 23.17 -45.88
C LYS A 1000 -16.40 23.14 -46.70
N GLU A 1001 -16.54 23.30 -48.01
CA GLU A 1001 -15.40 23.44 -48.90
C GLU A 1001 -14.59 24.70 -48.54
N GLY A 1002 -13.34 24.51 -48.14
CA GLY A 1002 -12.46 25.57 -47.63
C GLY A 1002 -12.39 25.72 -46.10
N ASP A 1003 -13.22 25.01 -45.32
CA ASP A 1003 -13.06 24.98 -43.85
C ASP A 1003 -11.79 24.17 -43.48
N PRO A 1004 -10.94 24.65 -42.53
CA PRO A 1004 -9.78 23.90 -42.06
C PRO A 1004 -10.18 22.71 -41.17
N LEU A 1005 -9.36 21.66 -41.18
CA LEU A 1005 -9.46 20.51 -40.28
C LEU A 1005 -8.34 20.53 -39.24
N TYR A 1006 -8.73 20.47 -37.97
CA TYR A 1006 -7.81 20.38 -36.84
C TYR A 1006 -7.73 18.96 -36.29
N LEU A 1007 -6.55 18.59 -35.81
CA LEU A 1007 -6.31 17.37 -35.03
C LEU A 1007 -5.78 17.73 -33.64
N VAL A 1008 -6.36 17.14 -32.61
CA VAL A 1008 -5.73 17.02 -31.28
C VAL A 1008 -5.32 15.58 -31.08
N ASP A 1009 -4.07 15.34 -30.70
CA ASP A 1009 -3.51 14.02 -30.44
C ASP A 1009 -3.21 13.92 -28.93
N ALA A 1010 -4.10 13.28 -28.18
CA ALA A 1010 -4.00 13.17 -26.72
C ALA A 1010 -3.26 11.89 -26.33
N TYR A 1011 -2.27 12.03 -25.43
CA TYR A 1011 -1.25 11.03 -25.13
C TYR A 1011 -0.32 10.76 -26.33
N CYS A 1012 0.07 11.83 -27.05
CA CYS A 1012 0.78 11.72 -28.34
C CYS A 1012 2.18 11.05 -28.27
N GLY A 1013 2.76 10.86 -27.07
CA GLY A 1013 4.07 10.25 -26.88
C GLY A 1013 5.17 10.98 -27.66
N SER A 1014 5.94 10.24 -28.48
CA SER A 1014 6.95 10.78 -29.40
C SER A 1014 6.39 11.25 -30.75
N GLY A 1015 5.08 11.49 -30.83
CA GLY A 1015 4.40 12.14 -31.95
C GLY A 1015 3.94 11.22 -33.08
N LEU A 1016 3.77 9.92 -32.84
CA LEU A 1016 3.47 8.92 -33.88
C LEU A 1016 2.26 9.31 -34.74
N PHE A 1017 1.08 9.40 -34.14
CA PHE A 1017 -0.14 9.74 -34.88
C PHE A 1017 -0.12 11.19 -35.38
N SER A 1018 0.28 12.15 -34.53
CA SER A 1018 0.51 13.55 -34.89
C SER A 1018 1.27 13.73 -36.21
N ILE A 1019 2.38 13.00 -36.39
CA ILE A 1019 3.27 13.16 -37.54
C ILE A 1019 2.72 12.42 -38.77
N THR A 1020 2.18 11.19 -38.61
CA THR A 1020 1.58 10.47 -39.75
C THR A 1020 0.31 11.15 -40.27
N ALA A 1021 -0.51 11.72 -39.39
CA ALA A 1021 -1.76 12.40 -39.75
C ALA A 1021 -1.55 13.81 -40.31
N SER A 1022 -0.37 14.40 -40.13
CA SER A 1022 -0.07 15.80 -40.51
C SER A 1022 -0.31 16.14 -41.99
N LYS A 1023 -0.30 15.13 -42.88
CA LYS A 1023 -0.60 15.26 -44.32
C LYS A 1023 -2.10 15.34 -44.64
N GLY A 1024 -2.98 14.96 -43.71
CA GLY A 1024 -4.43 14.88 -43.91
C GLY A 1024 -5.26 15.95 -43.18
N VAL A 1025 -4.60 16.88 -42.47
CA VAL A 1025 -5.21 17.92 -41.63
C VAL A 1025 -4.43 19.23 -41.75
N ASP A 1026 -5.08 20.36 -41.51
CA ASP A 1026 -4.48 21.69 -41.65
C ASP A 1026 -3.57 22.06 -40.47
N ARG A 1027 -3.88 21.60 -39.26
CA ARG A 1027 -3.05 21.80 -38.04
C ARG A 1027 -3.21 20.66 -37.04
N VAL A 1028 -2.11 20.28 -36.38
CA VAL A 1028 -2.04 19.27 -35.32
C VAL A 1028 -1.61 19.90 -33.99
N VAL A 1029 -2.27 19.52 -32.90
CA VAL A 1029 -1.90 19.83 -31.51
C VAL A 1029 -1.70 18.53 -30.74
N GLY A 1030 -0.46 18.11 -30.53
CA GLY A 1030 -0.15 16.95 -29.68
C GLY A 1030 -0.02 17.36 -28.21
N VAL A 1031 -0.62 16.59 -27.31
CA VAL A 1031 -0.59 16.85 -25.86
C VAL A 1031 -0.23 15.57 -25.11
N ASP A 1032 0.76 15.68 -24.24
CA ASP A 1032 1.23 14.59 -23.37
C ASP A 1032 1.71 15.16 -22.03
N VAL A 1033 1.70 14.32 -20.99
CA VAL A 1033 2.22 14.65 -19.65
C VAL A 1033 3.74 14.47 -19.56
N SER A 1034 4.35 13.78 -20.55
CA SER A 1034 5.77 13.48 -20.62
C SER A 1034 6.57 14.58 -21.33
N LYS A 1035 7.23 15.42 -20.52
CA LYS A 1035 8.20 16.44 -20.99
C LYS A 1035 9.38 15.90 -21.78
N GLU A 1036 9.68 14.61 -21.70
CA GLU A 1036 10.72 13.98 -22.53
C GLU A 1036 10.16 13.59 -23.89
N SER A 1037 9.00 12.93 -23.90
CA SER A 1037 8.34 12.47 -25.13
C SER A 1037 7.86 13.65 -25.99
N ILE A 1038 7.39 14.75 -25.40
CA ILE A 1038 7.09 16.03 -26.11
C ILE A 1038 8.33 16.62 -26.83
N LYS A 1039 9.53 16.50 -26.24
CA LYS A 1039 10.77 16.96 -26.90
C LYS A 1039 11.10 16.07 -28.10
N PHE A 1040 10.91 14.76 -27.97
CA PHE A 1040 11.07 13.83 -29.08
C PHE A 1040 10.02 14.06 -30.17
N ALA A 1041 8.75 14.27 -29.82
CA ALA A 1041 7.69 14.62 -30.78
C ALA A 1041 8.01 15.89 -31.58
N THR A 1042 8.51 16.92 -30.89
CA THR A 1042 8.97 18.18 -31.53
C THR A 1042 10.11 17.93 -32.52
N LYS A 1043 11.19 17.24 -32.09
CA LYS A 1043 12.31 16.85 -32.96
C LYS A 1043 11.86 15.98 -34.14
N ASN A 1044 10.92 15.08 -33.91
CA ASN A 1044 10.40 14.18 -34.94
C ASN A 1044 9.59 14.95 -35.98
N ALA A 1045 8.80 15.95 -35.60
CA ALA A 1045 8.13 16.82 -36.55
C ALA A 1045 9.15 17.65 -37.36
N GLU A 1046 10.15 18.26 -36.71
CA GLU A 1046 11.24 18.98 -37.37
C GLU A 1046 11.98 18.08 -38.39
N ARG A 1047 12.41 16.88 -37.96
CA ARG A 1047 13.14 15.91 -38.80
C ARG A 1047 12.34 15.47 -40.03
N ASN A 1048 11.04 15.26 -39.87
CA ASN A 1048 10.15 14.84 -40.94
C ASN A 1048 9.59 16.02 -41.76
N GLY A 1049 10.06 17.25 -41.52
CA GLY A 1049 9.62 18.45 -42.24
C GLY A 1049 8.18 18.90 -41.95
N VAL A 1050 7.56 18.37 -40.89
CA VAL A 1050 6.18 18.64 -40.49
C VAL A 1050 6.10 19.98 -39.77
N LYS A 1051 5.53 21.00 -40.44
CA LYS A 1051 5.46 22.38 -39.95
C LYS A 1051 4.11 22.79 -39.36
N ASN A 1052 3.08 21.97 -39.54
CA ASN A 1052 1.72 22.19 -39.05
C ASN A 1052 1.42 21.48 -37.72
N ALA A 1053 2.41 20.83 -37.11
CA ALA A 1053 2.28 20.21 -35.78
C ALA A 1053 2.88 21.09 -34.68
N THR A 1054 2.18 21.16 -33.56
CA THR A 1054 2.60 21.85 -32.33
C THR A 1054 2.39 20.92 -31.14
N PHE A 1055 3.33 20.90 -30.19
CA PHE A 1055 3.29 19.99 -29.04
C PHE A 1055 3.26 20.77 -27.71
N ILE A 1056 2.42 20.34 -26.78
CA ILE A 1056 2.13 21.06 -25.53
C ILE A 1056 2.32 20.13 -24.32
N ASP A 1057 3.00 20.65 -23.30
CA ASP A 1057 3.11 20.08 -21.96
C ASP A 1057 1.74 20.09 -21.25
N GLY A 1058 1.08 18.93 -21.18
CA GLY A 1058 -0.26 18.80 -20.63
C GLY A 1058 -0.28 18.60 -19.11
N GLN A 1059 -0.93 19.50 -18.38
CA GLN A 1059 -1.40 19.19 -17.03
C GLN A 1059 -2.61 18.25 -17.14
N ALA A 1060 -2.58 17.10 -16.45
CA ALA A 1060 -3.61 16.07 -16.58
C ALA A 1060 -5.03 16.60 -16.27
N GLU A 1061 -5.11 17.54 -15.35
CA GLU A 1061 -6.33 18.22 -14.91
C GLU A 1061 -6.94 19.17 -15.98
N LYS A 1062 -6.15 19.57 -17.00
CA LYS A 1062 -6.51 20.60 -18.00
C LYS A 1062 -5.89 20.37 -19.39
N ILE A 1063 -5.87 19.13 -19.88
CA ILE A 1063 -5.35 18.73 -21.20
C ILE A 1063 -5.93 19.58 -22.35
N PHE A 1064 -7.23 19.88 -22.33
CA PHE A 1064 -7.88 20.72 -23.36
C PHE A 1064 -7.86 22.22 -23.05
N GLY A 1065 -7.43 22.64 -21.86
CA GLY A 1065 -7.58 24.02 -21.36
C GLY A 1065 -6.66 25.06 -22.01
N SER A 1066 -5.67 24.62 -22.80
CA SER A 1066 -4.71 25.45 -23.54
C SER A 1066 -4.85 25.33 -25.06
N ILE A 1067 -5.83 24.56 -25.56
CA ILE A 1067 -5.98 24.23 -26.97
C ILE A 1067 -6.87 25.24 -27.70
N ASP A 1068 -6.27 26.11 -28.49
CA ASP A 1068 -6.95 27.04 -29.40
C ASP A 1068 -7.23 26.37 -30.76
N THR A 1069 -8.23 25.48 -30.79
CA THR A 1069 -8.80 24.88 -32.01
C THR A 1069 -10.34 24.74 -31.89
N PRO A 1070 -11.14 25.17 -32.88
CA PRO A 1070 -12.60 25.05 -32.84
C PRO A 1070 -13.05 23.58 -32.81
N SER A 1071 -13.78 23.16 -31.78
CA SER A 1071 -14.13 21.74 -31.60
C SER A 1071 -15.06 21.19 -32.70
N ASP A 1072 -15.92 22.04 -33.27
CA ASP A 1072 -16.75 21.71 -34.45
C ASP A 1072 -15.93 21.39 -35.72
N LEU A 1073 -14.66 21.80 -35.78
CA LEU A 1073 -13.71 21.53 -36.86
C LEU A 1073 -12.54 20.63 -36.42
N THR A 1074 -12.65 20.00 -35.24
CA THR A 1074 -11.55 19.21 -34.65
C THR A 1074 -11.92 17.73 -34.50
N SER A 1075 -11.01 16.88 -34.96
CA SER A 1075 -10.95 15.45 -34.60
C SER A 1075 -9.95 15.24 -33.46
N VAL A 1076 -10.24 14.31 -32.54
CA VAL A 1076 -9.34 13.94 -31.42
C VAL A 1076 -8.87 12.50 -31.59
N ILE A 1077 -7.57 12.25 -31.50
CA ILE A 1077 -6.99 10.92 -31.27
C ILE A 1077 -6.72 10.75 -29.77
N ILE A 1078 -6.91 9.52 -29.27
CA ILE A 1078 -6.58 9.13 -27.90
C ILE A 1078 -5.84 7.79 -27.95
N ASP A 1079 -4.61 7.71 -27.45
CA ASP A 1079 -3.85 6.45 -27.30
C ASP A 1079 -3.33 6.30 -25.84
N PRO A 1080 -4.21 5.97 -24.88
CA PRO A 1080 -3.86 5.95 -23.46
C PRO A 1080 -3.21 4.63 -23.06
N SER A 1081 -2.54 4.64 -21.90
CA SER A 1081 -1.96 3.42 -21.30
C SER A 1081 -3.00 2.32 -21.05
N ARG A 1082 -2.55 1.08 -20.80
CA ARG A 1082 -3.39 -0.11 -20.48
C ARG A 1082 -4.45 0.05 -19.37
N LYS A 1083 -4.44 1.16 -18.62
CA LYS A 1083 -5.49 1.51 -17.65
C LYS A 1083 -6.75 2.14 -18.30
N GLY A 1084 -6.66 2.55 -19.56
CA GLY A 1084 -7.62 3.46 -20.20
C GLY A 1084 -7.43 4.92 -19.78
N CYS A 1085 -8.43 5.73 -20.08
CA CYS A 1085 -8.57 7.09 -19.61
C CYS A 1085 -9.03 7.15 -18.13
N ASP A 1086 -8.93 8.32 -17.52
CA ASP A 1086 -9.58 8.62 -16.24
C ASP A 1086 -10.82 9.52 -16.44
N GLU A 1087 -11.64 9.61 -15.39
CA GLU A 1087 -12.88 10.40 -15.38
C GLU A 1087 -12.63 11.91 -15.58
N VAL A 1088 -11.43 12.40 -15.26
CA VAL A 1088 -11.07 13.82 -15.38
C VAL A 1088 -10.78 14.15 -16.85
N PHE A 1089 -10.07 13.29 -17.57
CA PHE A 1089 -9.89 13.40 -19.02
C PHE A 1089 -11.21 13.22 -19.78
N LEU A 1090 -12.00 12.20 -19.46
CA LEU A 1090 -13.25 11.90 -20.18
C LEU A 1090 -14.30 13.02 -19.99
N ASN A 1091 -14.37 13.65 -18.82
CA ASN A 1091 -15.18 14.86 -18.63
C ASN A 1091 -14.68 16.04 -19.49
N GLN A 1092 -13.37 16.32 -19.51
CA GLN A 1092 -12.80 17.39 -20.34
C GLN A 1092 -13.05 17.16 -21.83
N LEU A 1093 -12.95 15.91 -22.31
CA LEU A 1093 -13.26 15.53 -23.68
C LEU A 1093 -14.74 15.82 -24.02
N SER A 1094 -15.65 15.52 -23.09
CA SER A 1094 -17.08 15.86 -23.20
C SER A 1094 -17.30 17.36 -23.26
N ASP A 1095 -16.68 18.15 -22.38
CA ASP A 1095 -16.84 19.62 -22.36
C ASP A 1095 -16.16 20.33 -23.54
N TYR A 1096 -15.03 19.82 -24.04
CA TYR A 1096 -14.39 20.30 -25.28
C TYR A 1096 -15.26 19.98 -26.52
N ARG A 1097 -15.93 18.82 -26.50
CA ARG A 1097 -16.99 18.42 -27.44
C ARG A 1097 -16.59 18.39 -28.93
N PRO A 1098 -15.49 17.71 -29.31
CA PRO A 1098 -14.98 17.62 -30.68
C PRO A 1098 -15.98 16.99 -31.66
N ALA A 1099 -15.86 17.27 -32.96
CA ALA A 1099 -16.71 16.69 -33.99
C ALA A 1099 -16.56 15.16 -34.12
N ARG A 1100 -15.34 14.63 -33.92
CA ARG A 1100 -15.05 13.18 -33.90
C ARG A 1100 -13.94 12.83 -32.91
N VAL A 1101 -13.99 11.61 -32.39
CA VAL A 1101 -12.97 10.96 -31.55
C VAL A 1101 -12.57 9.62 -32.17
N VAL A 1102 -11.27 9.34 -32.22
CA VAL A 1102 -10.69 8.04 -32.59
C VAL A 1102 -9.86 7.53 -31.40
N TYR A 1103 -10.39 6.55 -30.69
CA TYR A 1103 -9.76 5.95 -29.51
C TYR A 1103 -9.01 4.69 -29.95
N VAL A 1104 -7.68 4.73 -29.89
CA VAL A 1104 -6.76 3.58 -30.02
C VAL A 1104 -6.46 3.02 -28.63
N SER A 1105 -6.42 1.70 -28.45
CA SER A 1105 -6.13 1.12 -27.12
C SER A 1105 -5.46 -0.24 -27.15
N CYS A 1106 -4.36 -0.36 -26.42
CA CYS A 1106 -3.72 -1.64 -26.07
C CYS A 1106 -4.43 -2.44 -24.96
N ASN A 1107 -5.63 -2.00 -24.52
CA ASN A 1107 -6.53 -2.76 -23.66
C ASN A 1107 -8.01 -2.48 -24.02
N VAL A 1108 -8.61 -3.39 -24.78
CA VAL A 1108 -10.01 -3.29 -25.23
C VAL A 1108 -11.03 -3.29 -24.09
N HIS A 1109 -10.70 -3.88 -22.94
CA HIS A 1109 -11.56 -3.90 -21.76
C HIS A 1109 -11.67 -2.50 -21.11
N SER A 1110 -10.56 -1.76 -20.99
CA SER A 1110 -10.63 -0.36 -20.54
C SER A 1110 -11.28 0.55 -21.58
N GLN A 1111 -11.05 0.32 -22.87
CA GLN A 1111 -11.74 1.07 -23.94
C GLN A 1111 -13.27 0.91 -23.87
N ALA A 1112 -13.77 -0.32 -23.67
CA ALA A 1112 -15.20 -0.59 -23.50
C ALA A 1112 -15.80 0.13 -22.27
N ARG A 1113 -15.12 0.02 -21.10
CA ARG A 1113 -15.48 0.74 -19.86
C ARG A 1113 -15.57 2.25 -20.11
N ASP A 1114 -14.56 2.82 -20.76
CA ASP A 1114 -14.42 4.26 -20.96
C ASP A 1114 -15.47 4.80 -21.93
N ILE A 1115 -15.85 4.04 -22.96
CA ILE A 1115 -16.92 4.43 -23.89
C ILE A 1115 -18.30 4.30 -23.23
N GLN A 1116 -18.55 3.24 -22.45
CA GLN A 1116 -19.75 3.10 -21.60
C GLN A 1116 -19.89 4.27 -20.63
N TRP A 1117 -18.80 4.69 -19.99
CA TRP A 1117 -18.81 5.81 -19.05
C TRP A 1117 -18.92 7.16 -19.77
N PHE A 1118 -18.18 7.37 -20.87
CA PHE A 1118 -18.23 8.60 -21.66
C PHE A 1118 -19.66 8.87 -22.15
N LEU A 1119 -20.29 7.90 -22.82
CA LEU A 1119 -21.60 8.07 -23.46
C LEU A 1119 -22.80 8.15 -22.50
N ASN A 1120 -22.68 7.65 -21.27
CA ASN A 1120 -23.80 7.61 -20.30
C ASN A 1120 -23.58 8.49 -19.05
N SER A 1121 -22.33 8.74 -18.64
CA SER A 1121 -22.01 9.46 -17.38
C SER A 1121 -21.55 10.90 -17.59
N THR A 1122 -21.04 11.28 -18.77
CA THR A 1122 -20.59 12.65 -19.03
C THR A 1122 -21.73 13.55 -19.54
N LYS A 1123 -21.57 14.85 -19.29
CA LYS A 1123 -22.54 15.90 -19.60
C LYS A 1123 -22.95 15.97 -21.07
N ASN A 1124 -21.99 15.86 -22.00
CA ASN A 1124 -22.24 15.98 -23.44
C ASN A 1124 -21.97 14.66 -24.20
N GLY A 1125 -21.48 13.60 -23.56
CA GLY A 1125 -21.17 12.33 -24.23
C GLY A 1125 -22.38 11.66 -24.87
N GLY A 1126 -23.58 11.93 -24.37
CA GLY A 1126 -24.83 11.51 -25.01
C GLY A 1126 -25.09 12.13 -26.41
N GLU A 1127 -24.33 13.16 -26.81
CA GLU A 1127 -24.33 13.70 -28.18
C GLU A 1127 -23.49 12.88 -29.17
N TYR A 1128 -22.90 11.74 -28.75
CA TYR A 1128 -22.05 10.90 -29.60
C TYR A 1128 -22.66 9.53 -29.90
N LYS A 1129 -22.34 9.00 -31.09
CA LYS A 1129 -22.58 7.62 -31.51
C LYS A 1129 -21.25 6.92 -31.77
N VAL A 1130 -21.18 5.60 -31.53
CA VAL A 1130 -20.05 4.78 -31.97
C VAL A 1130 -20.29 4.38 -33.43
N GLU A 1131 -19.39 4.76 -34.33
CA GLU A 1131 -19.53 4.49 -35.78
C GLU A 1131 -18.86 3.17 -36.18
N SER A 1132 -17.74 2.81 -35.55
CA SER A 1132 -17.10 1.49 -35.73
C SER A 1132 -16.20 1.12 -34.55
N ILE A 1133 -16.02 -0.18 -34.34
CA ILE A 1133 -15.03 -0.77 -33.43
C ILE A 1133 -14.37 -1.92 -34.19
N ARG A 1134 -13.04 -2.09 -34.12
CA ARG A 1134 -12.35 -3.30 -34.62
C ARG A 1134 -11.01 -3.54 -33.93
N GLY A 1135 -10.54 -4.78 -33.99
CA GLY A 1135 -9.20 -5.16 -33.54
C GLY A 1135 -8.11 -4.99 -34.61
N PHE A 1136 -6.87 -4.83 -34.18
CA PHE A 1136 -5.65 -4.88 -35.00
C PHE A 1136 -4.63 -5.81 -34.36
N ASP A 1137 -4.03 -6.69 -35.16
CA ASP A 1137 -3.06 -7.67 -34.66
C ASP A 1137 -1.63 -7.13 -34.60
N PHE A 1138 -1.35 -6.31 -33.57
CA PHE A 1138 0.02 -5.90 -33.25
C PHE A 1138 0.92 -7.05 -32.79
N PHE A 1139 0.35 -8.16 -32.31
CA PHE A 1139 1.11 -9.24 -31.68
C PHE A 1139 0.59 -10.64 -32.08
N PRO A 1140 0.85 -11.08 -33.33
CA PRO A 1140 0.58 -12.44 -33.80
C PRO A 1140 1.14 -13.51 -32.86
N GLN A 1141 0.55 -14.71 -32.86
CA GLN A 1141 0.92 -15.81 -31.96
C GLN A 1141 0.69 -15.54 -30.45
N THR A 1142 0.11 -14.39 -30.09
CA THR A 1142 -0.23 -14.00 -28.71
C THR A 1142 -1.69 -13.55 -28.60
N HIS A 1143 -2.26 -13.56 -27.40
CA HIS A 1143 -3.63 -13.11 -27.14
C HIS A 1143 -3.89 -11.60 -27.34
N HIS A 1144 -2.85 -10.75 -27.32
CA HIS A 1144 -3.05 -9.29 -27.36
C HIS A 1144 -3.68 -8.80 -28.67
N VAL A 1145 -4.69 -7.92 -28.56
CA VAL A 1145 -5.36 -7.21 -29.65
C VAL A 1145 -5.42 -5.72 -29.33
N GLU A 1146 -5.09 -4.88 -30.30
CA GLU A 1146 -5.17 -3.43 -30.19
C GLU A 1146 -6.55 -2.99 -30.73
N GLY A 1147 -7.37 -2.30 -29.95
CA GLY A 1147 -8.71 -1.86 -30.36
C GLY A 1147 -8.71 -0.44 -30.91
N VAL A 1148 -9.35 -0.22 -32.06
CA VAL A 1148 -9.68 1.12 -32.55
C VAL A 1148 -11.19 1.30 -32.58
N ALA A 1149 -11.67 2.30 -31.84
CA ALA A 1149 -13.07 2.72 -31.80
C ALA A 1149 -13.21 4.15 -32.34
N VAL A 1150 -14.19 4.38 -33.21
CA VAL A 1150 -14.47 5.67 -33.85
C VAL A 1150 -15.83 6.16 -33.38
N LEU A 1151 -15.87 7.36 -32.79
CA LEU A 1151 -17.08 8.00 -32.28
C LEU A 1151 -17.27 9.35 -32.98
N SER A 1152 -18.43 9.61 -33.57
CA SER A 1152 -18.78 10.95 -34.06
C SER A 1152 -19.85 11.58 -33.19
N ARG A 1153 -19.84 12.91 -33.14
CA ARG A 1153 -21.01 13.67 -32.68
C ARG A 1153 -22.19 13.45 -33.65
N ILE A 1154 -23.41 13.49 -33.14
CA ILE A 1154 -24.67 13.17 -33.84
C ILE A 1154 -25.19 14.38 -34.63
#